data_AF-A0A0P6XNP6-F1
#
_entry.id   AF-A0A0P6XNP6-F1
#
_cell.length_a   1.000
_cell.length_b   1.000
_cell.length_c   1.000
_cell.angle_alpha   90.00
_cell.angle_beta   90.00
_cell.angle_gamma   90.00
#
_symmetry.space_group_name_H-M   'P 1'
#
loop_
_entity.id
_entity.type
_entity.pdbx_description
1 polymer ?
#
loop_
_entity_poly.entity_id
_entity_poly.type
_entity_poly.pdbx_seq_one_letter_code
_entity_poly.pdbx_strand_id
1 'polypeptide(L)'
;MLLLSLLAQQPSANSLAKPALLPVPVPEVEWNDVWQNAHDVSDDCNWSSISVCEITGDLSTGSDLDWYKISVRPATTLAISLTDTFGDYQVALFYDLGQPITQTGHVSLGNLNAIGNLNAIGNLNAIGNLNAIGNLNAIGNLNAIGNLNAIGNLNAIGANGYSDASINSFVWTPGFYYLLVYPLDDDQSGDYQLAIEAAFDPNLTKPAPIPFNIVQNEPPACKRALYITHSDYLDIHQTFAPYNTSIYTELLGFSDNINDPNTNGLVIDLANIPWIQPSNALSDASTEWNAHRTNPFYANRLAEGVHHLITQYARRCPMLRYITIVGGDTVVPFYRVPDETVIANESDYLASSKIDPNSFTASSLKYKTILTDNIYGAIKPIPYRGRQLWVPELSVGRLVESSAAIHLYLKKLNIYTGFQSQSAIILGPTLQDSSLVTGYDFLTDQAQMVSNTLTMLTGLRPIGLINDSWNATDLLQTWLPNIANNTSKSPYPAQSINAHFTHYQAIPANFATSSDVVSASILYNHPFATLENAYQIRRLGYSVGCHSGFSVADSDVVSGSDAAIDFPQAYIKQHGTWVGNTGFGYGDSDLVGYSEKLMAQFTNEIGREWKNLSGLYEGMPVGYGLVRAKRAYLREGTPGTFSVYDEKVLLQSTLYGMPMVRVKVPNPIPFPPNDRQDDGCLTCSPNVAQRATVTDQAIDRDLSFNISYTIAQNTSRGKIISAQATVVNDTEGLLTGRTFNSTMVNAAGLPSLPNFNIPLSLTDSFGEQRLQGVQLLGGTTATTATFNPLVTRLITDEIYLTHEPSFDFADRWYPDQPFSYSVFESDNLDDNGPFNQDRRFSQLLLTPTQFKGTANGGELRQFSSITLRLKYLSDGADDDLLNDSFEPIVRDTQRTSDGKIRAMVIERDDDGPGDEIEAEMLVKTSTGVWQSISMNTFQVGTTERWQISASLPTTAAQPLQLMIQVEDEAGNVGVETYGGRFDIDYEMYLPNVNVNR
;
A
#
# COMPACT_ATOMS: atom_id res chain seq x y z
N MET A 1 -4.44 29.94 -32.04
CA MET A 1 -3.98 31.33 -32.31
C MET A 1 -3.87 32.01 -30.95
N LEU A 2 -2.66 32.48 -30.60
CA LEU A 2 -2.26 33.22 -29.38
C LEU A 2 -2.43 32.44 -28.05
N LEU A 3 -1.41 32.05 -27.27
CA LEU A 3 -0.09 32.63 -26.93
C LEU A 3 -0.20 34.05 -26.34
N LEU A 4 0.32 34.21 -25.11
CA LEU A 4 0.22 35.32 -24.13
C LEU A 4 -0.99 35.17 -23.17
N SER A 5 -0.84 35.00 -21.85
CA SER A 5 0.16 35.62 -20.95
C SER A 5 0.48 34.77 -19.70
N LEU A 6 1.69 34.18 -19.66
CA LEU A 6 2.51 34.22 -18.45
C LEU A 6 3.23 35.58 -18.48
N LEU A 7 3.28 36.29 -17.35
CA LEU A 7 4.43 37.11 -16.96
C LEU A 7 4.26 37.56 -15.50
N ALA A 8 5.10 36.97 -14.65
CA ALA A 8 5.81 37.61 -13.55
C ALA A 8 5.10 38.75 -12.79
N GLN A 9 4.69 38.46 -11.55
CA GLN A 9 4.89 39.46 -10.50
C GLN A 9 6.37 39.42 -10.09
N GLN A 10 7.17 40.26 -10.76
CA GLN A 10 8.38 40.79 -10.17
C GLN A 10 8.00 41.55 -8.89
N PRO A 11 8.69 41.36 -7.75
CA PRO A 11 8.48 42.22 -6.60
C PRO A 11 8.97 43.63 -6.95
N SER A 12 8.11 44.62 -6.73
CA SER A 12 8.43 46.03 -6.93
C SER A 12 9.61 46.45 -6.06
N ALA A 13 10.70 46.85 -6.69
CA ALA A 13 11.80 47.57 -6.04
C ALA A 13 11.32 48.97 -5.63
N ASN A 14 10.90 49.14 -4.38
CA ASN A 14 11.04 50.35 -3.56
C ASN A 14 10.27 50.19 -2.24
N SER A 15 10.81 49.37 -1.35
CA SER A 15 10.82 49.69 0.07
C SER A 15 12.27 49.52 0.52
N LEU A 16 12.78 50.45 1.32
CA LEU A 16 14.08 50.32 1.97
C LEU A 16 13.98 49.15 2.95
N ALA A 17 14.14 47.93 2.43
CA ALA A 17 14.33 46.74 3.22
C ALA A 17 15.64 46.92 4.01
N LYS A 18 15.56 46.74 5.33
CA LYS A 18 16.74 46.46 6.13
C LYS A 18 17.51 45.33 5.42
N PRO A 19 18.84 45.39 5.32
CA PRO A 19 19.61 44.28 4.77
C PRO A 19 19.29 43.06 5.62
N ALA A 20 18.67 42.04 5.01
CA ALA A 20 18.69 40.70 5.55
C ALA A 20 20.17 40.33 5.63
N LEU A 21 20.70 40.20 6.85
CA LEU A 21 21.99 39.58 7.07
C LEU A 21 21.94 38.23 6.37
N LEU A 22 22.88 37.98 5.44
CA LEU A 22 23.10 36.63 4.93
C LEU A 22 23.31 35.73 6.16
N PRO A 23 22.57 34.61 6.29
CA PRO A 23 22.79 33.70 7.41
C PRO A 23 24.26 33.30 7.40
N VAL A 24 24.90 33.42 8.57
CA VAL A 24 26.26 32.88 8.75
C VAL A 24 26.09 31.36 8.72
N PRO A 25 26.80 30.63 7.83
CA PRO A 25 26.71 29.18 7.81
C PRO A 25 27.03 28.58 9.18
N VAL A 26 26.25 27.60 9.59
CA VAL A 26 26.49 26.83 10.81
C VAL A 26 27.62 25.84 10.50
N PRO A 27 28.78 25.90 11.16
CA PRO A 27 29.80 24.89 10.98
C PRO A 27 29.32 23.55 11.56
N GLU A 28 29.72 22.45 10.96
CA GLU A 28 29.52 21.14 11.55
C GLU A 28 30.21 21.01 12.93
N VAL A 29 29.79 19.99 13.68
CA VAL A 29 30.43 19.61 14.94
C VAL A 29 30.72 18.12 14.90
N GLU A 30 32.01 17.82 14.79
CA GLU A 30 32.61 16.48 14.79
C GLU A 30 32.24 15.62 16.01
N TRP A 31 32.26 14.30 15.82
CA TRP A 31 31.74 13.21 16.69
C TRP A 31 30.25 12.91 16.49
N ASN A 32 29.70 13.35 15.37
CA ASN A 32 28.32 13.19 14.93
C ASN A 32 28.13 12.00 13.95
N ASP A 33 29.02 11.02 13.96
CA ASP A 33 29.02 9.86 13.05
C ASP A 33 27.95 8.81 13.37
N VAL A 34 27.21 9.03 14.46
CA VAL A 34 26.08 8.19 14.88
C VAL A 34 24.85 9.05 15.19
N TRP A 35 23.64 8.53 14.91
CA TRP A 35 22.42 9.34 15.09
C TRP A 35 22.22 9.78 16.54
N GLN A 36 22.70 9.01 17.52
CA GLN A 36 22.61 9.35 18.94
C GLN A 36 23.42 10.61 19.30
N ASN A 37 24.46 10.91 18.51
CA ASN A 37 25.32 12.09 18.67
C ASN A 37 25.05 13.14 17.58
N ALA A 38 23.95 13.03 16.83
CA ALA A 38 23.63 13.95 15.75
C ALA A 38 23.71 15.41 16.21
N HIS A 39 24.33 16.26 15.39
CA HIS A 39 24.44 17.68 15.65
C HIS A 39 23.04 18.32 15.58
N ASP A 40 22.52 18.75 16.74
CA ASP A 40 21.18 19.34 16.84
C ASP A 40 21.21 20.80 16.41
N VAL A 41 20.87 21.04 15.15
CA VAL A 41 20.86 22.38 14.54
C VAL A 41 19.50 23.09 14.70
N SER A 42 18.60 22.52 15.53
CA SER A 42 17.25 23.06 15.71
C SER A 42 17.26 24.51 16.22
N ASP A 43 18.15 24.84 17.15
CA ASP A 43 18.23 26.18 17.73
C ASP A 43 19.03 27.15 16.85
N ASP A 44 20.06 26.66 16.14
CA ASP A 44 20.95 27.47 15.30
C ASP A 44 20.26 27.95 14.02
N CYS A 45 19.33 27.16 13.48
CA CYS A 45 18.61 27.48 12.24
C CYS A 45 17.39 28.42 12.41
N ASN A 46 17.02 28.84 13.63
CA ASN A 46 15.91 29.75 13.98
C ASN A 46 14.61 29.62 13.11
N TRP A 47 13.92 28.48 13.26
CA TRP A 47 12.69 28.08 12.54
C TRP A 47 11.41 28.89 12.86
N SER A 48 11.51 30.22 12.95
CA SER A 48 10.37 31.10 13.29
C SER A 48 9.51 31.53 12.08
N SER A 49 10.05 31.43 10.86
CA SER A 49 9.40 31.56 9.55
C SER A 49 10.28 30.86 8.51
N ILE A 50 9.79 30.61 7.27
CA ILE A 50 10.57 30.01 6.16
C ILE A 50 12.05 30.38 6.27
N SER A 51 12.87 29.42 6.66
CA SER A 51 14.26 29.63 7.04
C SER A 51 15.12 28.66 6.24
N VAL A 52 16.08 29.24 5.51
CA VAL A 52 17.18 28.50 4.90
C VAL A 52 18.26 28.37 5.97
N CYS A 53 18.62 27.13 6.30
CA CYS A 53 19.75 26.83 7.15
C CYS A 53 20.89 26.29 6.31
N GLU A 54 22.00 27.02 6.28
CA GLU A 54 23.22 26.64 5.55
C GLU A 54 24.19 26.03 6.55
N ILE A 55 24.65 24.82 6.27
CA ILE A 55 25.62 24.08 7.07
C ILE A 55 26.84 23.81 6.19
N THR A 56 28.04 24.00 6.74
CA THR A 56 29.30 23.65 6.09
C THR A 56 29.97 22.53 6.86
N GLY A 57 30.32 21.44 6.17
CA GLY A 57 31.00 20.29 6.78
C GLY A 57 32.06 19.64 5.89
N ASP A 58 32.76 18.63 6.40
CA ASP A 58 33.84 17.88 5.77
C ASP A 58 33.75 16.39 6.17
N LEU A 59 33.69 15.49 5.19
CA LEU A 59 33.84 14.06 5.46
C LEU A 59 35.33 13.72 5.39
N SER A 60 35.96 13.48 6.53
CA SER A 60 37.42 13.33 6.65
C SER A 60 37.95 12.01 6.07
N THR A 61 37.11 10.97 6.00
CA THR A 61 37.39 9.63 5.47
C THR A 61 36.13 9.05 4.80
N GLY A 62 36.25 8.03 3.93
CA GLY A 62 35.05 7.40 3.35
C GLY A 62 34.24 6.51 4.33
N SER A 63 34.70 6.38 5.57
CA SER A 63 33.91 5.82 6.68
C SER A 63 33.26 6.88 7.57
N ASP A 64 33.55 8.15 7.31
CA ASP A 64 33.03 9.29 8.05
C ASP A 64 31.56 9.54 7.68
N LEU A 65 30.76 9.94 8.66
CA LEU A 65 29.33 10.17 8.50
C LEU A 65 28.96 11.43 9.28
N ASP A 66 28.05 12.22 8.74
CA ASP A 66 27.55 13.38 9.46
C ASP A 66 26.05 13.29 9.70
N TRP A 67 25.70 13.12 10.98
CA TRP A 67 24.31 13.18 11.40
C TRP A 67 23.94 14.58 11.88
N TYR A 68 22.82 15.08 11.38
CA TYR A 68 22.18 16.30 11.83
C TYR A 68 20.79 16.00 12.33
N LYS A 69 20.35 16.75 13.34
CA LYS A 69 19.02 16.63 13.93
C LYS A 69 18.28 17.96 13.83
N ILE A 70 17.05 17.89 13.33
CA ILE A 70 16.17 19.05 13.15
C ILE A 70 14.80 18.81 13.80
N SER A 71 14.22 19.86 14.37
CA SER A 71 12.82 19.85 14.84
C SER A 71 11.89 20.33 13.73
N VAL A 72 10.94 19.47 13.36
CA VAL A 72 10.00 19.71 12.25
C VAL A 72 8.58 19.87 12.77
N ARG A 73 7.87 20.86 12.22
CA ARG A 73 6.45 21.12 12.52
C ARG A 73 5.55 20.24 11.65
N PRO A 74 4.26 20.07 12.02
CA PRO A 74 3.35 19.26 11.21
C PRO A 74 3.15 19.84 9.80
N ALA A 75 2.95 18.98 8.81
CA ALA A 75 2.73 19.35 7.40
C ALA A 75 3.79 20.34 6.85
N THR A 76 5.07 20.05 7.11
CA THR A 76 6.20 20.84 6.63
C THR A 76 6.68 20.32 5.29
N THR A 77 6.88 21.18 4.29
CA THR A 77 7.67 20.85 3.10
C THR A 77 9.13 21.17 3.38
N LEU A 78 9.99 20.16 3.33
CA LEU A 78 11.44 20.27 3.42
C LEU A 78 12.05 20.24 2.02
N ALA A 79 12.89 21.22 1.70
CA ALA A 79 13.80 21.18 0.55
C ALA A 79 15.22 21.18 1.09
N ILE A 80 15.97 20.10 0.84
CA ILE A 80 17.36 19.93 1.26
C ILE A 80 18.20 19.87 0.00
N SER A 81 19.28 20.64 -0.06
CA SER A 81 20.27 20.56 -1.12
C SER A 81 21.66 20.39 -0.54
N LEU A 82 22.38 19.41 -1.04
CA LEU A 82 23.77 19.13 -0.74
C LEU A 82 24.58 19.47 -1.98
N THR A 83 25.52 20.41 -1.84
CA THR A 83 26.49 20.73 -2.89
C THR A 83 27.88 20.37 -2.40
N ASP A 84 28.56 19.48 -3.11
CA ASP A 84 29.94 19.09 -2.89
C ASP A 84 30.86 19.75 -3.92
N THR A 85 32.17 19.75 -3.65
CA THR A 85 33.16 20.26 -4.62
C THR A 85 34.00 19.16 -5.27
N PHE A 86 34.07 17.97 -4.68
CA PHE A 86 34.99 16.90 -5.12
C PHE A 86 34.56 15.44 -4.80
N GLY A 87 33.49 15.19 -4.04
CA GLY A 87 33.11 13.84 -3.58
C GLY A 87 31.63 13.55 -3.83
N ASP A 88 31.27 12.34 -4.26
CA ASP A 88 29.89 11.99 -4.66
C ASP A 88 28.96 11.78 -3.45
N TYR A 89 28.75 12.80 -2.62
CA TYR A 89 28.01 12.67 -1.38
C TYR A 89 26.50 12.53 -1.56
N GLN A 90 25.89 11.83 -0.63
CA GLN A 90 24.47 11.52 -0.60
C GLN A 90 23.85 12.05 0.68
N VAL A 91 22.53 12.30 0.64
CA VAL A 91 21.78 12.72 1.82
C VAL A 91 20.55 11.84 2.03
N ALA A 92 20.32 11.41 3.28
CA ALA A 92 19.14 10.68 3.68
C ALA A 92 18.40 11.40 4.81
N LEU A 93 17.07 11.30 4.82
CA LEU A 93 16.18 11.89 5.82
C LEU A 93 15.39 10.79 6.54
N PHE A 94 15.55 10.71 7.86
CA PHE A 94 14.89 9.75 8.74
C PHE A 94 13.92 10.45 9.69
N TYR A 95 12.80 9.79 9.95
CA TYR A 95 11.86 10.13 11.02
C TYR A 95 12.40 9.60 12.34
N ASP A 96 12.24 10.39 13.40
CA ASP A 96 12.53 10.09 14.80
C ASP A 96 13.13 8.69 15.10
N LEU A 97 14.46 8.58 14.95
CA LEU A 97 15.22 7.34 15.22
C LEU A 97 15.19 6.95 16.71
N GLY A 98 14.80 7.88 17.61
CA GLY A 98 14.63 7.62 19.04
C GLY A 98 13.25 7.07 19.44
N GLN A 99 12.31 7.00 18.50
CA GLN A 99 10.96 6.45 18.70
C GLN A 99 10.67 5.44 17.58
N PRO A 100 11.21 4.20 17.68
CA PRO A 100 11.02 3.19 16.64
C PRO A 100 9.53 2.94 16.42
N ILE A 101 9.09 2.95 15.15
CA ILE A 101 7.73 2.52 14.80
C ILE A 101 7.64 1.04 15.13
N THR A 102 6.86 0.73 16.17
CA THR A 102 6.73 -0.64 16.68
C THR A 102 6.04 -1.49 15.63
N GLN A 103 6.73 -2.53 15.15
CA GLN A 103 6.15 -3.54 14.28
C GLN A 103 5.11 -4.34 15.07
N THR A 104 3.87 -4.40 14.57
CA THR A 104 2.84 -5.29 15.13
C THR A 104 2.57 -6.43 14.13
N GLY A 105 3.28 -7.55 14.27
CA GLY A 105 3.17 -8.76 13.41
C GLY A 105 4.32 -8.91 12.41
N HIS A 106 4.66 -10.14 12.02
CA HIS A 106 5.66 -10.40 10.97
C HIS A 106 5.01 -10.24 9.60
N VAL A 107 5.24 -9.10 8.97
CA VAL A 107 4.82 -8.81 7.60
C VAL A 107 6.09 -8.59 6.77
N SER A 108 6.52 -9.63 6.04
CA SER A 108 7.62 -9.55 5.08
C SER A 108 7.03 -9.44 3.69
N LEU A 109 6.97 -8.23 3.15
CA LEU A 109 6.38 -7.96 1.85
C LEU A 109 7.49 -7.61 0.87
N GLY A 110 7.96 -8.59 0.09
CA GLY A 110 9.02 -8.37 -0.92
C GLY A 110 8.68 -7.29 -1.97
N ASN A 111 7.40 -6.91 -2.10
CA ASN A 111 6.98 -5.75 -2.88
C ASN A 111 7.09 -4.39 -2.16
N LEU A 112 7.14 -4.37 -0.83
CA LEU A 112 7.35 -3.18 0.01
C LEU A 112 8.82 -2.79 0.19
N ASN A 113 9.77 -3.58 -0.34
CA ASN A 113 11.20 -3.27 -0.24
C ASN A 113 11.43 -1.78 -0.56
N ALA A 114 11.83 -1.03 0.47
CA ALA A 114 11.96 0.42 0.49
C ALA A 114 12.86 0.98 -0.63
N ILE A 115 13.63 0.10 -1.25
CA ILE A 115 14.56 0.33 -2.35
C ILE A 115 13.83 0.81 -3.62
N GLY A 116 12.62 0.31 -3.92
CA GLY A 116 11.97 0.56 -5.23
C GLY A 116 11.21 1.89 -5.37
N ASN A 117 10.98 2.63 -4.29
CA ASN A 117 10.00 3.71 -4.24
C ASN A 117 10.50 5.10 -4.69
N LEU A 118 11.76 5.22 -5.09
CA LEU A 118 12.36 6.50 -5.50
C LEU A 118 12.18 6.81 -7.00
N ASN A 119 11.50 5.94 -7.76
CA ASN A 119 11.43 6.00 -9.23
C ASN A 119 10.04 6.28 -9.83
N ALA A 120 9.02 6.64 -9.04
CA ALA A 120 7.67 6.85 -9.57
C ALA A 120 7.52 8.20 -10.32
N ILE A 121 8.05 8.23 -11.54
CA ILE A 121 7.95 9.21 -12.65
C ILE A 121 8.68 10.56 -12.48
N GLY A 122 9.82 10.69 -13.18
CA GLY A 122 9.87 11.36 -14.49
C GLY A 122 9.54 12.86 -14.62
N ASN A 123 9.80 13.69 -13.62
CA ASN A 123 10.33 15.07 -13.69
C ASN A 123 10.22 15.70 -12.30
N LEU A 124 11.32 15.70 -11.55
CA LEU A 124 11.71 16.61 -10.48
C LEU A 124 13.00 16.03 -9.87
N ASN A 125 13.96 16.89 -9.51
CA ASN A 125 15.39 16.62 -9.30
C ASN A 125 15.78 15.71 -8.11
N ALA A 126 14.88 14.84 -7.64
CA ALA A 126 15.10 13.88 -6.55
C ALA A 126 15.08 12.45 -7.11
N ILE A 127 16.13 12.05 -7.82
CA ILE A 127 16.25 10.72 -8.44
C ILE A 127 17.19 9.85 -7.60
N GLY A 128 16.64 9.11 -6.65
CA GLY A 128 17.39 8.15 -5.84
C GLY A 128 17.63 6.82 -6.56
N ASN A 129 18.85 6.58 -7.05
CA ASN A 129 19.32 5.25 -7.49
C ASN A 129 19.07 4.19 -6.40
N LEU A 130 18.67 2.96 -6.78
CA LEU A 130 18.59 1.76 -5.91
C LEU A 130 19.87 1.55 -5.06
N ASN A 131 21.00 2.10 -5.51
CA ASN A 131 22.30 2.09 -4.84
C ASN A 131 22.32 2.87 -3.51
N ALA A 132 21.44 3.83 -3.24
CA ALA A 132 21.60 4.67 -2.05
C ALA A 132 21.29 3.94 -0.74
N ILE A 133 20.31 3.02 -0.74
CA ILE A 133 20.03 2.12 0.41
C ILE A 133 21.01 0.94 0.42
N GLY A 134 21.36 0.38 -0.74
CA GLY A 134 22.45 -0.59 -0.85
C GLY A 134 23.77 -0.06 -0.29
N ASN A 135 24.06 1.23 -0.50
CA ASN A 135 25.25 1.92 0.00
C ASN A 135 25.12 2.34 1.47
N LEU A 136 23.94 2.78 1.95
CA LEU A 136 23.65 2.88 3.41
C LEU A 136 23.88 1.52 4.10
N ASN A 137 23.52 0.45 3.40
CA ASN A 137 23.77 -0.93 3.77
C ASN A 137 25.17 -1.43 3.39
N ALA A 138 26.06 -0.65 2.74
CA ALA A 138 27.43 -1.05 2.35
C ALA A 138 28.53 -0.34 3.17
N ILE A 139 28.28 0.90 3.62
CA ILE A 139 29.31 1.78 4.21
C ILE A 139 29.75 1.41 5.63
N GLY A 140 28.97 0.68 6.41
CA GLY A 140 29.46 0.21 7.73
C GLY A 140 28.43 0.11 8.82
N ASN A 141 27.35 0.88 8.71
CA ASN A 141 26.91 1.58 9.91
C ASN A 141 25.41 1.44 10.23
N LEU A 142 24.89 0.21 10.14
CA LEU A 142 23.68 -0.18 10.87
C LEU A 142 23.87 -0.14 12.41
N ASN A 143 25.12 -0.14 12.88
CA ASN A 143 25.47 0.18 14.28
C ASN A 143 25.18 1.63 14.64
N ALA A 144 25.35 2.55 13.69
CA ALA A 144 25.07 3.97 13.85
C ALA A 144 23.59 4.32 13.64
N ILE A 145 22.81 3.43 12.99
CA ILE A 145 21.39 3.62 12.58
C ILE A 145 20.39 2.91 13.52
N GLY A 146 20.79 1.82 14.20
CA GLY A 146 20.00 1.15 15.23
C GLY A 146 18.72 0.47 14.72
N ASN A 147 18.80 -0.85 14.47
CA ASN A 147 17.71 -1.81 14.24
C ASN A 147 16.78 -1.53 13.03
N LEU A 148 16.09 -2.59 12.55
CA LEU A 148 15.11 -2.59 11.43
C LEU A 148 14.04 -1.47 11.51
N ASN A 149 13.80 -0.94 12.69
CA ASN A 149 12.91 0.20 12.92
C ASN A 149 13.33 1.45 12.12
N ALA A 150 14.62 1.59 11.76
CA ALA A 150 15.13 2.72 11.01
C ALA A 150 14.72 2.74 9.52
N ILE A 151 14.50 1.57 8.89
CA ILE A 151 13.97 1.50 7.51
C ILE A 151 12.50 1.92 7.50
N GLY A 152 11.72 1.47 8.50
CA GLY A 152 10.38 1.97 8.73
C GLY A 152 10.33 3.49 8.94
N ASN A 153 11.41 4.07 9.44
CA ASN A 153 11.58 5.49 9.70
C ASN A 153 12.21 6.29 8.54
N LEU A 154 12.75 5.67 7.49
CA LEU A 154 13.32 6.40 6.35
C LEU A 154 12.20 7.15 5.59
N ASN A 155 12.34 8.47 5.43
CA ASN A 155 11.38 9.30 4.70
C ASN A 155 11.79 9.53 3.25
N ALA A 156 13.04 9.92 3.01
CA ALA A 156 13.51 10.32 1.69
C ALA A 156 15.04 10.20 1.57
N ILE A 157 15.51 10.06 0.32
CA ILE A 157 16.93 10.06 -0.03
C ILE A 157 17.11 10.99 -1.23
N GLY A 158 18.15 11.83 -1.17
CA GLY A 158 18.61 12.63 -2.28
C GLY A 158 19.87 12.01 -2.84
N ALA A 159 19.86 11.69 -4.13
CA ALA A 159 21.02 11.21 -4.86
C ALA A 159 21.08 11.79 -6.26
N ASN A 160 22.27 12.08 -6.75
CA ASN A 160 22.54 12.26 -8.17
C ASN A 160 23.92 11.65 -8.45
N GLY A 161 24.00 10.75 -9.42
CA GLY A 161 25.27 10.11 -9.77
C GLY A 161 26.23 11.13 -10.38
N TYR A 162 27.15 11.65 -9.56
CA TYR A 162 28.23 12.59 -9.87
C TYR A 162 27.90 14.11 -9.81
N SER A 163 26.92 14.56 -9.02
CA SER A 163 26.62 15.99 -8.79
C SER A 163 25.71 16.25 -7.56
N ASP A 164 25.51 17.52 -7.18
CA ASP A 164 24.60 18.01 -6.11
C ASP A 164 23.38 17.09 -5.82
N ALA A 165 23.24 16.65 -4.57
CA ALA A 165 22.11 15.85 -4.11
C ALA A 165 20.97 16.73 -3.57
N SER A 166 19.71 16.33 -3.75
CA SER A 166 18.59 17.07 -3.17
C SER A 166 17.43 16.19 -2.72
N ILE A 167 16.76 16.61 -1.65
CA ILE A 167 15.50 16.02 -1.16
C ILE A 167 14.43 17.11 -1.21
N ASN A 168 13.28 16.79 -1.79
CA ASN A 168 12.07 17.59 -1.60
C ASN A 168 10.98 16.67 -1.03
N SER A 169 10.60 16.89 0.22
CA SER A 169 9.72 15.99 0.96
C SER A 169 8.64 16.74 1.72
N PHE A 170 7.40 16.23 1.64
CA PHE A 170 6.30 16.70 2.49
C PHE A 170 6.22 15.84 3.74
N VAL A 171 6.48 16.46 4.88
CA VAL A 171 6.59 15.84 6.18
C VAL A 171 5.34 16.10 7.00
N TRP A 172 4.53 15.06 7.19
CA TRP A 172 3.25 15.17 7.89
C TRP A 172 3.40 15.24 9.41
N THR A 173 4.21 14.35 9.99
CA THR A 173 4.29 14.16 11.44
C THR A 173 5.27 15.17 12.05
N PRO A 174 4.89 15.92 13.09
CA PRO A 174 5.85 16.75 13.82
C PRO A 174 6.80 15.89 14.66
N GLY A 175 8.00 16.38 14.90
CA GLY A 175 8.96 15.68 15.75
C GLY A 175 10.40 15.98 15.37
N PHE A 176 11.31 15.12 15.82
CA PHE A 176 12.69 15.18 15.37
C PHE A 176 12.86 14.39 14.08
N TYR A 177 13.60 14.99 13.16
CA TYR A 177 14.05 14.34 11.93
C TYR A 177 15.56 14.36 11.92
N TYR A 178 16.14 13.29 11.37
CA TYR A 178 17.57 13.11 11.29
C TYR A 178 17.98 13.13 9.82
N LEU A 179 18.99 13.94 9.52
CA LEU A 179 19.64 13.98 8.22
C LEU A 179 20.97 13.26 8.36
N LEU A 180 21.30 12.44 7.37
CA LEU A 180 22.60 11.80 7.26
C LEU A 180 23.24 12.26 5.96
N VAL A 181 24.44 12.82 6.04
CA VAL A 181 25.34 13.03 4.90
C VAL A 181 26.37 11.91 4.90
N TYR A 182 26.57 11.28 3.74
CA TYR A 182 27.44 10.10 3.64
C TYR A 182 28.09 9.98 2.25
N PRO A 183 29.29 9.37 2.16
CA PRO A 183 30.00 9.18 0.90
C PRO A 183 29.41 8.05 0.05
N LEU A 184 29.58 8.07 -1.27
CA LEU A 184 29.11 6.96 -2.13
C LEU A 184 30.04 5.74 -2.05
N ASP A 185 31.35 6.00 -1.86
CA ASP A 185 32.42 5.02 -1.81
C ASP A 185 33.39 5.31 -0.64
N ASP A 186 33.99 4.25 -0.06
CA ASP A 186 34.84 4.30 1.15
C ASP A 186 36.17 5.06 0.99
N ASP A 187 36.49 5.54 -0.20
CA ASP A 187 37.70 6.32 -0.50
C ASP A 187 37.44 7.83 -0.72
N GLN A 188 36.19 8.29 -0.57
CA GLN A 188 35.81 9.68 -0.77
C GLN A 188 35.99 10.53 0.51
N SER A 189 36.55 11.74 0.38
CA SER A 189 36.69 12.72 1.47
C SER A 189 36.75 14.17 0.95
N GLY A 190 36.36 15.14 1.77
CA GLY A 190 36.28 16.55 1.39
C GLY A 190 35.03 17.34 1.86
N ASP A 191 35.08 18.65 1.58
CA ASP A 191 34.11 19.63 2.05
C ASP A 191 32.75 19.54 1.31
N TYR A 192 31.66 19.79 2.04
CA TYR A 192 30.30 19.95 1.51
C TYR A 192 29.56 21.16 2.09
N GLN A 193 28.51 21.57 1.39
CA GLN A 193 27.52 22.53 1.87
C GLN A 193 26.14 21.90 1.85
N LEU A 194 25.42 21.98 2.97
CA LEU A 194 24.08 21.45 3.16
C LEU A 194 23.12 22.61 3.45
N ALA A 195 22.19 22.89 2.53
CA ALA A 195 21.14 23.86 2.72
C ALA A 195 19.81 23.15 3.03
N ILE A 196 19.12 23.58 4.08
CA ILE A 196 17.83 23.05 4.51
C ILE A 196 16.80 24.19 4.52
N GLU A 197 15.79 24.09 3.68
CA GLU A 197 14.65 25.00 3.65
C GLU A 197 13.38 24.29 4.17
N ALA A 198 12.63 24.95 5.05
CA ALA A 198 11.35 24.44 5.55
C ALA A 198 10.21 25.43 5.33
N ALA A 199 9.10 24.95 4.76
CA ALA A 199 7.86 25.70 4.61
C ALA A 199 6.71 24.99 5.36
N PHE A 200 6.04 25.71 6.27
CA PHE A 200 4.96 25.16 7.11
C PHE A 200 3.94 26.23 7.51
N ASP A 201 2.75 25.82 7.95
CA ASP A 201 1.75 26.72 8.55
C ASP A 201 2.04 26.87 10.06
N PRO A 202 2.40 28.07 10.55
CA PRO A 202 2.76 28.24 11.96
C PRO A 202 1.57 28.05 12.93
N ASN A 203 0.33 28.06 12.43
CA ASN A 203 -0.87 27.86 13.24
C ASN A 203 -1.32 26.39 13.28
N LEU A 204 -0.66 25.51 12.52
CA LEU A 204 -0.99 24.09 12.50
C LEU A 204 -0.25 23.36 13.62
N THR A 205 -1.01 22.65 14.45
CA THR A 205 -0.49 21.92 15.60
C THR A 205 -1.10 20.53 15.67
N LYS A 206 -0.30 19.52 16.04
CA LYS A 206 -0.81 18.18 16.38
C LYS A 206 -1.24 18.16 17.86
N PRO A 207 -2.52 17.90 18.17
CA PRO A 207 -2.96 17.75 19.55
C PRO A 207 -2.45 16.44 20.15
N ALA A 208 -2.31 16.39 21.49
CA ALA A 208 -1.91 15.18 22.20
C ALA A 208 -2.98 14.08 22.10
N PRO A 209 -2.64 12.79 22.22
CA PRO A 209 -3.61 11.69 22.21
C PRO A 209 -4.73 11.87 23.26
N ILE A 210 -5.91 11.31 23.00
CA ILE A 210 -7.05 11.43 23.92
C ILE A 210 -6.79 10.59 25.18
N PRO A 211 -6.76 11.19 26.38
CA PRO A 211 -6.46 10.46 27.61
C PRO A 211 -7.72 9.76 28.12
N PHE A 212 -7.85 8.46 27.87
CA PHE A 212 -8.86 7.62 28.51
C PHE A 212 -8.31 6.24 28.85
N ASN A 213 -8.89 5.62 29.89
CA ASN A 213 -8.59 4.24 30.28
C ASN A 213 -9.83 3.38 30.13
N ILE A 214 -9.65 2.12 29.75
CA ILE A 214 -10.75 1.14 29.70
C ILE A 214 -10.96 0.56 31.10
N VAL A 215 -12.21 0.56 31.56
CA VAL A 215 -12.60 0.00 32.85
C VAL A 215 -12.65 -1.52 32.75
N GLN A 216 -11.58 -2.19 33.24
CA GLN A 216 -11.41 -3.65 33.06
C GLN A 216 -12.45 -4.53 33.76
N ASN A 217 -13.21 -4.00 34.73
CA ASN A 217 -14.17 -4.79 35.51
C ASN A 217 -15.59 -4.85 34.90
N GLU A 218 -15.89 -4.05 33.86
CA GLU A 218 -17.17 -4.07 33.14
C GLU A 218 -17.01 -3.96 31.60
N PRO A 219 -16.17 -4.77 30.93
CA PRO A 219 -16.10 -4.72 29.48
C PRO A 219 -17.43 -5.23 28.88
N PRO A 220 -17.92 -4.62 27.79
CA PRO A 220 -19.12 -5.07 27.12
C PRO A 220 -18.96 -6.50 26.60
N ALA A 221 -20.07 -7.23 26.50
CA ALA A 221 -20.08 -8.58 25.96
C ALA A 221 -19.41 -8.63 24.57
N CYS A 222 -18.74 -9.74 24.27
CA CYS A 222 -18.12 -9.96 22.96
C CYS A 222 -19.21 -10.11 21.87
N LYS A 223 -19.08 -9.34 20.80
CA LYS A 223 -20.04 -9.18 19.70
C LYS A 223 -19.30 -9.23 18.36
N ARG A 224 -19.99 -9.69 17.31
CA ARG A 224 -19.41 -9.79 15.95
C ARG A 224 -19.37 -8.45 15.21
N ALA A 225 -20.13 -7.45 15.65
CA ALA A 225 -20.20 -6.14 15.03
C ALA A 225 -20.11 -4.98 16.04
N LEU A 226 -19.53 -3.85 15.64
CA LEU A 226 -19.63 -2.58 16.35
C LEU A 226 -20.37 -1.55 15.47
N TYR A 227 -21.32 -0.82 16.06
CA TYR A 227 -22.02 0.30 15.44
C TYR A 227 -21.58 1.58 16.14
N ILE A 228 -20.72 2.38 15.49
CA ILE A 228 -20.07 3.55 16.10
C ILE A 228 -20.75 4.81 15.59
N THR A 229 -21.19 5.67 16.51
CA THR A 229 -21.92 6.92 16.21
C THR A 229 -21.63 8.00 17.25
N HIS A 230 -22.15 9.21 17.05
CA HIS A 230 -22.02 10.30 18.01
C HIS A 230 -23.32 11.10 18.11
N SER A 231 -24.07 10.94 19.21
CA SER A 231 -25.41 11.52 19.35
C SER A 231 -25.46 13.05 19.44
N ASP A 232 -24.38 13.70 19.88
CA ASP A 232 -24.28 15.17 19.86
C ASP A 232 -24.21 15.76 18.43
N TYR A 233 -23.75 14.98 17.44
CA TYR A 233 -23.55 15.44 16.05
C TYR A 233 -24.47 14.76 15.03
N LEU A 234 -25.15 13.68 15.43
CA LEU A 234 -26.16 12.99 14.64
C LEU A 234 -27.36 12.69 15.52
N ASP A 235 -28.55 13.17 15.12
CA ASP A 235 -29.76 12.90 15.90
C ASP A 235 -30.20 11.44 15.74
N ILE A 236 -29.69 10.58 16.62
CA ILE A 236 -29.98 9.14 16.62
C ILE A 236 -31.24 8.78 17.40
N HIS A 237 -31.77 9.69 18.21
CA HIS A 237 -32.92 9.46 19.09
C HIS A 237 -34.23 10.04 18.55
N GLN A 238 -34.15 10.97 17.58
CA GLN A 238 -35.32 11.44 16.85
C GLN A 238 -36.07 10.28 16.22
N THR A 239 -37.38 10.30 16.40
CA THR A 239 -38.28 9.34 15.77
C THR A 239 -38.76 9.89 14.43
N PHE A 240 -38.77 9.02 13.42
CA PHE A 240 -39.17 9.39 12.06
C PHE A 240 -40.48 8.70 11.68
N ALA A 241 -41.44 9.51 11.20
CA ALA A 241 -42.66 8.99 10.60
C ALA A 241 -42.35 8.29 9.25
N PRO A 242 -43.15 7.28 8.83
CA PRO A 242 -44.36 6.75 9.48
C PRO A 242 -44.10 5.65 10.52
N TYR A 243 -42.85 5.22 10.68
CA TYR A 243 -42.51 4.06 11.51
C TYR A 243 -42.40 4.38 13.01
N ASN A 244 -42.25 5.66 13.36
CA ASN A 244 -42.11 6.16 14.73
C ASN A 244 -41.00 5.46 15.52
N THR A 245 -39.91 5.10 14.84
CA THR A 245 -38.68 4.58 15.44
C THR A 245 -37.52 5.52 15.16
N SER A 246 -36.42 5.34 15.88
CA SER A 246 -35.20 6.14 15.77
C SER A 246 -34.04 5.31 15.22
N ILE A 247 -32.94 5.94 14.80
CA ILE A 247 -31.71 5.23 14.41
C ILE A 247 -31.26 4.32 15.56
N TYR A 248 -31.25 4.84 16.79
CA TYR A 248 -30.86 4.08 17.97
C TYR A 248 -31.73 2.84 18.18
N THR A 249 -33.05 2.96 18.01
CA THR A 249 -33.97 1.82 18.09
C THR A 249 -33.66 0.77 17.02
N GLU A 250 -33.35 1.19 15.80
CA GLU A 250 -33.00 0.24 14.73
C GLU A 250 -31.63 -0.42 14.99
N LEU A 251 -30.63 0.32 15.49
CA LEU A 251 -29.34 -0.27 15.86
C LEU A 251 -29.48 -1.32 16.99
N LEU A 252 -30.28 -1.04 18.01
CA LEU A 252 -30.59 -2.01 19.07
C LEU A 252 -31.29 -3.27 18.51
N GLY A 253 -32.12 -3.12 17.47
CA GLY A 253 -32.73 -4.24 16.77
C GLY A 253 -31.71 -5.24 16.21
N PHE A 254 -30.55 -4.78 15.74
CA PHE A 254 -29.45 -5.65 15.32
C PHE A 254 -28.67 -6.21 16.51
N SER A 255 -28.42 -5.39 17.54
CA SER A 255 -27.70 -5.78 18.77
C SER A 255 -28.36 -6.93 19.55
N ASP A 256 -29.69 -6.99 19.54
CA ASP A 256 -30.47 -7.98 20.29
C ASP A 256 -30.88 -9.20 19.44
N ASN A 257 -30.49 -9.24 18.16
CA ASN A 257 -30.91 -10.30 17.24
C ASN A 257 -30.09 -11.60 17.42
N ILE A 258 -30.59 -12.49 18.28
CA ILE A 258 -29.99 -13.81 18.54
C ILE A 258 -30.06 -14.74 17.31
N ASN A 259 -31.00 -14.50 16.39
CA ASN A 259 -31.23 -15.37 15.23
C ASN A 259 -30.31 -15.06 14.04
N ASP A 260 -29.57 -13.95 14.07
CA ASP A 260 -28.54 -13.66 13.08
C ASP A 260 -27.22 -13.24 13.75
N PRO A 261 -26.33 -14.20 14.05
CA PRO A 261 -25.09 -13.92 14.76
C PRO A 261 -24.21 -12.90 14.03
N ASN A 262 -24.36 -12.71 12.71
CA ASN A 262 -23.53 -11.81 11.91
C ASN A 262 -23.87 -10.33 12.11
N THR A 263 -25.09 -10.02 12.58
CA THR A 263 -25.54 -8.64 12.85
C THR A 263 -25.56 -8.28 14.33
N ASN A 264 -25.41 -9.28 15.19
CA ASN A 264 -25.37 -9.13 16.63
C ASN A 264 -24.15 -8.26 17.03
N GLY A 265 -24.43 -7.01 17.39
CA GLY A 265 -23.42 -5.99 17.59
C GLY A 265 -23.57 -5.17 18.87
N LEU A 266 -22.59 -4.32 19.14
CA LEU A 266 -22.61 -3.31 20.21
C LEU A 266 -22.76 -1.91 19.61
N VAL A 267 -23.68 -1.11 20.14
CA VAL A 267 -23.78 0.32 19.80
C VAL A 267 -22.82 1.10 20.70
N ILE A 268 -21.90 1.84 20.07
CA ILE A 268 -20.93 2.71 20.75
C ILE A 268 -21.29 4.15 20.36
N ASP A 269 -21.82 4.89 21.32
CA ASP A 269 -22.07 6.33 21.18
C ASP A 269 -20.90 7.11 21.79
N LEU A 270 -20.13 7.80 20.94
CA LEU A 270 -18.96 8.57 21.34
C LEU A 270 -19.30 9.74 22.27
N ALA A 271 -20.57 10.17 22.32
CA ALA A 271 -21.04 11.18 23.26
C ALA A 271 -20.86 10.73 24.73
N ASN A 272 -21.02 9.43 25.00
CA ASN A 272 -20.85 8.86 26.34
C ASN A 272 -20.63 7.34 26.29
N ILE A 273 -19.43 6.90 26.67
CA ILE A 273 -19.03 5.49 26.66
C ILE A 273 -18.86 5.00 28.12
N PRO A 274 -19.80 4.20 28.68
CA PRO A 274 -19.80 3.86 30.11
C PRO A 274 -18.57 3.10 30.61
N TRP A 275 -17.90 2.37 29.71
CA TRP A 275 -16.80 1.44 30.03
C TRP A 275 -15.41 2.04 29.77
N ILE A 276 -15.31 3.35 29.55
CA ILE A 276 -14.06 4.11 29.61
C ILE A 276 -14.12 5.18 30.70
N GLN A 277 -12.97 5.66 31.14
CA GLN A 277 -12.85 6.75 32.12
C GLN A 277 -11.85 7.81 31.65
N PRO A 278 -12.26 9.09 31.56
CA PRO A 278 -13.63 9.59 31.74
C PRO A 278 -14.56 9.16 30.59
N SER A 279 -15.86 8.96 30.86
CA SER A 279 -16.80 8.38 29.88
C SER A 279 -17.11 9.30 28.70
N ASN A 280 -16.87 10.61 28.85
CA ASN A 280 -17.07 11.64 27.84
C ASN A 280 -15.77 12.03 27.09
N ALA A 281 -14.65 11.29 27.27
CA ALA A 281 -13.35 11.66 26.70
C ALA A 281 -13.38 11.89 25.18
N LEU A 282 -14.13 11.07 24.44
CA LEU A 282 -14.28 11.23 22.99
C LEU A 282 -15.24 12.37 22.61
N SER A 283 -16.29 12.64 23.39
CA SER A 283 -17.17 13.80 23.20
C SER A 283 -16.42 15.13 23.39
N ASP A 284 -15.57 15.23 24.42
CA ASP A 284 -14.75 16.40 24.66
C ASP A 284 -13.79 16.64 23.47
N ALA A 285 -13.16 15.57 22.96
CA ALA A 285 -12.29 15.65 21.79
C ALA A 285 -13.03 16.06 20.50
N SER A 286 -14.26 15.58 20.28
CA SER A 286 -15.11 16.02 19.16
C SER A 286 -15.47 17.51 19.27
N THR A 287 -15.71 18.00 20.49
CA THR A 287 -15.97 19.43 20.74
C THR A 287 -14.75 20.28 20.41
N GLU A 288 -13.55 19.83 20.80
CA GLU A 288 -12.30 20.50 20.43
C GLU A 288 -12.05 20.48 18.92
N TRP A 289 -12.35 19.37 18.24
CA TRP A 289 -12.25 19.28 16.79
C TRP A 289 -13.18 20.26 16.08
N ASN A 290 -14.43 20.37 16.52
CA ASN A 290 -15.38 21.35 15.98
C ASN A 290 -14.92 22.80 16.16
N ALA A 291 -14.18 23.11 17.22
CA ALA A 291 -13.57 24.42 17.41
C ALA A 291 -12.37 24.69 16.48
N HIS A 292 -11.77 23.66 15.87
CA HIS A 292 -10.57 23.73 15.03
C HIS A 292 -10.81 23.12 13.63
N ARG A 293 -11.88 23.56 12.94
CA ARG A 293 -12.35 22.95 11.67
C ARG A 293 -11.30 22.95 10.55
N THR A 294 -10.32 23.85 10.59
CA THR A 294 -9.26 23.96 9.59
C THR A 294 -7.99 23.18 9.93
N ASN A 295 -8.00 22.38 11.00
CA ASN A 295 -6.85 21.58 11.43
C ASN A 295 -7.17 20.07 11.35
N PRO A 296 -6.63 19.35 10.34
CA PRO A 296 -6.90 17.91 10.13
C PRO A 296 -6.39 17.01 11.27
N PHE A 297 -5.43 17.45 12.09
CA PHE A 297 -4.89 16.62 13.17
C PHE A 297 -5.89 16.38 14.31
N TYR A 298 -6.88 17.27 14.49
CA TYR A 298 -7.95 17.03 15.47
C TYR A 298 -8.90 15.91 15.02
N ALA A 299 -9.16 15.80 13.72
CA ALA A 299 -9.90 14.67 13.15
C ALA A 299 -9.11 13.36 13.34
N ASN A 300 -7.80 13.37 13.04
CA ASN A 300 -6.94 12.20 13.25
C ASN A 300 -6.89 11.78 14.72
N ARG A 301 -6.77 12.73 15.65
CA ARG A 301 -6.81 12.43 17.09
C ARG A 301 -8.08 11.70 17.52
N LEU A 302 -9.24 12.08 16.98
CA LEU A 302 -10.50 11.39 17.27
C LEU A 302 -10.54 9.99 16.63
N ALA A 303 -10.11 9.87 15.37
CA ALA A 303 -10.03 8.58 14.69
C ALA A 303 -9.05 7.60 15.38
N GLU A 304 -7.88 8.07 15.83
CA GLU A 304 -6.90 7.33 16.64
C GLU A 304 -7.49 6.89 17.99
N GLY A 305 -8.26 7.77 18.65
CA GLY A 305 -8.96 7.42 19.91
C GLY A 305 -10.01 6.33 19.72
N VAL A 306 -10.78 6.38 18.63
CA VAL A 306 -11.76 5.34 18.26
C VAL A 306 -11.05 4.05 17.85
N HIS A 307 -9.94 4.13 17.12
CA HIS A 307 -9.10 2.97 16.80
C HIS A 307 -8.53 2.30 18.03
N HIS A 308 -8.02 3.08 19.00
CA HIS A 308 -7.57 2.55 20.28
C HIS A 308 -8.70 1.81 21.02
N LEU A 309 -9.92 2.34 20.97
CA LEU A 309 -11.10 1.67 21.53
C LEU A 309 -11.39 0.33 20.84
N ILE A 310 -11.40 0.30 19.50
CA ILE A 310 -11.66 -0.89 18.69
C ILE A 310 -10.59 -1.96 18.92
N THR A 311 -9.31 -1.60 18.85
CA THR A 311 -8.20 -2.55 19.03
C THR A 311 -8.21 -3.19 20.40
N GLN A 312 -8.50 -2.43 21.46
CA GLN A 312 -8.63 -2.96 22.81
C GLN A 312 -9.82 -3.91 22.97
N TYR A 313 -10.92 -3.64 22.27
CA TYR A 313 -12.07 -4.53 22.23
C TYR A 313 -11.76 -5.81 21.44
N ALA A 314 -11.15 -5.68 20.25
CA ALA A 314 -10.77 -6.79 19.38
C ALA A 314 -9.82 -7.78 20.07
N ARG A 315 -8.81 -7.28 20.81
CA ARG A 315 -7.90 -8.12 21.63
C ARG A 315 -8.61 -9.03 22.65
N ARG A 316 -9.82 -8.67 23.06
CA ARG A 316 -10.63 -9.44 24.03
C ARG A 316 -11.78 -10.19 23.36
N CYS A 317 -12.09 -9.83 22.12
CA CYS A 317 -13.23 -10.34 21.37
C CYS A 317 -12.78 -10.83 19.99
N PRO A 318 -12.23 -12.06 19.91
CA PRO A 318 -11.74 -12.60 18.66
C PRO A 318 -12.87 -12.85 17.64
N MET A 319 -14.15 -12.88 18.05
CA MET A 319 -15.25 -13.03 17.08
C MET A 319 -15.65 -11.73 16.33
N LEU A 320 -15.04 -10.59 16.64
CA LEU A 320 -15.33 -9.32 15.96
C LEU A 320 -15.01 -9.43 14.45
N ARG A 321 -15.91 -8.95 13.58
CA ARG A 321 -15.73 -8.99 12.12
C ARG A 321 -16.12 -7.70 11.42
N TYR A 322 -17.09 -6.96 11.97
CA TYR A 322 -17.72 -5.84 11.28
C TYR A 322 -17.66 -4.57 12.12
N ILE A 323 -17.32 -3.46 11.47
CA ILE A 323 -17.43 -2.11 12.00
C ILE A 323 -18.34 -1.32 11.07
N THR A 324 -19.42 -0.75 11.60
CA THR A 324 -20.25 0.19 10.87
C THR A 324 -20.15 1.55 11.53
N ILE A 325 -19.65 2.52 10.78
CA ILE A 325 -19.70 3.94 11.15
C ILE A 325 -21.08 4.48 10.78
N VAL A 326 -21.80 5.05 11.74
CA VAL A 326 -23.15 5.60 11.57
C VAL A 326 -23.08 7.12 11.66
N GLY A 327 -22.95 7.75 10.49
CA GLY A 327 -22.73 9.19 10.31
C GLY A 327 -21.65 9.49 9.26
N GLY A 328 -21.68 10.71 8.71
CA GLY A 328 -20.65 11.25 7.81
C GLY A 328 -19.36 11.64 8.55
N ASP A 329 -18.43 12.30 7.82
CA ASP A 329 -17.14 12.76 8.37
C ASP A 329 -17.34 13.59 9.64
N THR A 330 -18.34 14.50 9.66
CA THR A 330 -18.63 15.38 10.80
C THR A 330 -19.09 14.68 12.08
N VAL A 331 -19.47 13.41 12.02
CA VAL A 331 -19.95 12.61 13.17
C VAL A 331 -18.85 11.73 13.71
N VAL A 332 -18.20 10.98 12.81
CA VAL A 332 -17.01 10.17 13.09
C VAL A 332 -16.06 10.38 11.91
N PRO A 333 -14.90 11.02 12.11
CA PRO A 333 -14.06 11.49 11.01
C PRO A 333 -13.50 10.35 10.18
N PHE A 334 -13.30 10.58 8.89
CA PHE A 334 -12.29 9.81 8.16
C PHE A 334 -10.91 10.12 8.73
N TYR A 335 -10.04 9.11 8.77
CA TYR A 335 -8.63 9.35 9.03
C TYR A 335 -7.99 10.02 7.81
N ARG A 336 -7.16 11.02 8.05
CA ARG A 336 -6.48 11.82 7.04
C ARG A 336 -5.03 11.35 6.96
N VAL A 337 -4.69 10.68 5.86
CA VAL A 337 -3.33 10.22 5.56
C VAL A 337 -2.69 11.21 4.58
N PRO A 338 -1.43 11.65 4.76
CA PRO A 338 -0.79 12.52 3.79
C PRO A 338 -0.73 11.87 2.40
N ASP A 339 -1.12 12.64 1.39
CA ASP A 339 -1.01 12.34 -0.02
C ASP A 339 0.35 12.82 -0.52
N GLU A 340 1.29 11.87 -0.62
CA GLU A 340 2.62 12.11 -1.17
C GLU A 340 2.68 11.95 -2.69
N THR A 341 1.55 11.68 -3.36
CA THR A 341 1.53 11.56 -4.81
C THR A 341 1.81 12.90 -5.48
N VAL A 342 2.59 12.86 -6.56
CA VAL A 342 2.90 14.05 -7.38
C VAL A 342 1.84 14.24 -8.48
N ILE A 343 1.31 13.13 -8.98
CA ILE A 343 0.28 13.10 -10.01
C ILE A 343 -1.08 12.95 -9.33
N ALA A 344 -1.96 13.92 -9.56
CA ALA A 344 -3.32 13.97 -9.03
C ALA A 344 -3.32 13.93 -7.49
N ASN A 345 -2.67 14.93 -6.89
CA ASN A 345 -2.63 15.07 -5.44
C ASN A 345 -3.99 15.59 -4.95
N GLU A 346 -4.48 15.14 -3.79
CA GLU A 346 -5.78 15.58 -3.26
C GLU A 346 -5.91 17.11 -3.13
N SER A 347 -4.81 17.87 -2.98
CA SER A 347 -4.91 19.33 -2.99
C SER A 347 -5.39 19.93 -4.30
N ASP A 348 -5.18 19.24 -5.42
CA ASP A 348 -5.52 19.71 -6.76
C ASP A 348 -7.04 19.82 -6.95
N TYR A 349 -7.79 18.98 -6.22
CA TYR A 349 -9.26 18.97 -6.26
C TYR A 349 -9.92 20.19 -5.57
N LEU A 350 -9.22 20.87 -4.66
CA LEU A 350 -9.80 21.93 -3.83
C LEU A 350 -10.48 23.03 -4.66
N ALA A 351 -9.84 23.47 -5.75
CA ALA A 351 -10.34 24.57 -6.56
C ALA A 351 -11.64 24.25 -7.34
N SER A 352 -11.82 22.99 -7.74
CA SER A 352 -12.98 22.52 -8.53
C SER A 352 -14.09 21.90 -7.66
N SER A 353 -13.80 21.62 -6.38
CA SER A 353 -14.68 20.92 -5.44
C SER A 353 -15.97 21.67 -5.03
N LYS A 354 -16.03 23.00 -5.18
CA LYS A 354 -17.14 23.83 -4.65
C LYS A 354 -17.39 23.70 -3.13
N ILE A 355 -16.37 23.28 -2.38
CA ILE A 355 -16.38 23.16 -0.91
C ILE A 355 -16.07 24.52 -0.28
N ASP A 356 -16.71 24.86 0.84
CA ASP A 356 -16.39 26.04 1.65
C ASP A 356 -14.94 25.91 2.17
N PRO A 357 -14.04 26.86 1.85
CA PRO A 357 -12.65 26.83 2.31
C PRO A 357 -12.45 26.77 3.84
N ASN A 358 -13.47 27.12 4.65
CA ASN A 358 -13.40 27.10 6.12
C ASN A 358 -14.03 25.84 6.76
N SER A 359 -14.16 24.77 5.98
CA SER A 359 -14.81 23.52 6.40
C SER A 359 -13.81 22.41 6.78
N PHE A 360 -14.32 21.30 7.33
CA PHE A 360 -13.46 20.15 7.67
C PHE A 360 -12.90 19.51 6.41
N THR A 361 -13.75 19.34 5.38
CA THR A 361 -13.37 18.73 4.12
C THR A 361 -12.36 19.57 3.36
N ALA A 362 -12.52 20.90 3.34
CA ALA A 362 -11.54 21.79 2.70
C ALA A 362 -10.17 21.73 3.38
N SER A 363 -10.12 21.57 4.71
CA SER A 363 -8.87 21.42 5.43
C SER A 363 -8.08 20.19 4.99
N SER A 364 -8.77 19.07 4.75
CA SER A 364 -8.16 17.84 4.26
C SER A 364 -7.52 18.03 2.89
N LEU A 365 -8.24 18.66 1.95
CA LEU A 365 -7.71 18.94 0.61
C LEU A 365 -6.55 19.94 0.67
N LYS A 366 -6.68 21.04 1.44
CA LYS A 366 -5.63 22.06 1.60
C LYS A 366 -4.30 21.44 2.05
N TYR A 367 -4.35 20.47 2.94
CA TYR A 367 -3.17 19.79 3.48
C TYR A 367 -2.86 18.46 2.83
N LYS A 368 -3.34 18.24 1.59
CA LYS A 368 -2.99 17.07 0.77
C LYS A 368 -3.28 15.76 1.49
N THR A 369 -4.49 15.54 2.00
CA THR A 369 -4.77 14.29 2.73
C THR A 369 -5.81 13.41 2.05
N ILE A 370 -5.50 12.12 1.96
CA ILE A 370 -6.40 11.04 1.57
C ILE A 370 -7.33 10.73 2.74
N LEU A 371 -8.63 10.65 2.49
CA LEU A 371 -9.62 10.23 3.49
C LEU A 371 -9.79 8.71 3.48
N THR A 372 -9.70 8.07 4.64
CA THR A 372 -9.84 6.61 4.75
C THR A 372 -10.57 6.17 6.02
N ASP A 373 -11.36 5.11 5.88
CA ASP A 373 -11.96 4.36 7.00
C ASP A 373 -11.12 3.13 7.40
N ASN A 374 -10.03 2.83 6.68
CA ASN A 374 -9.23 1.64 6.93
C ASN A 374 -8.69 1.57 8.35
N ILE A 375 -8.40 2.72 8.97
CA ILE A 375 -7.93 2.78 10.36
C ILE A 375 -8.86 1.98 11.29
N TYR A 376 -10.17 2.06 11.09
CA TYR A 376 -11.14 1.40 11.97
C TYR A 376 -11.16 -0.11 11.83
N GLY A 377 -10.64 -0.63 10.72
CA GLY A 377 -10.56 -2.06 10.46
C GLY A 377 -9.17 -2.65 10.65
N ALA A 378 -8.14 -1.82 10.80
CA ALA A 378 -6.73 -2.19 10.83
C ALA A 378 -6.23 -2.41 12.28
N ILE A 379 -6.26 -3.65 12.76
CA ILE A 379 -5.86 -4.05 14.12
C ILE A 379 -4.34 -4.12 14.27
N LYS A 380 -3.62 -4.58 13.24
CA LYS A 380 -2.16 -4.67 13.18
C LYS A 380 -1.66 -3.88 11.95
N PRO A 381 -1.61 -2.54 12.02
CA PRO A 381 -1.16 -1.74 10.89
C PRO A 381 0.33 -1.99 10.59
N ILE A 382 0.71 -1.80 9.32
CA ILE A 382 2.05 -2.15 8.81
C ILE A 382 2.91 -0.88 8.80
N PRO A 383 4.12 -0.87 9.38
CA PRO A 383 5.05 0.26 9.24
C PRO A 383 5.38 0.55 7.77
N TYR A 384 5.26 1.81 7.35
CA TYR A 384 5.52 2.24 5.98
C TYR A 384 5.87 3.75 5.96
N ARG A 385 7.07 4.11 5.47
CA ARG A 385 7.51 5.51 5.24
C ARG A 385 7.26 6.47 6.42
N GLY A 386 7.76 6.13 7.61
CA GLY A 386 7.61 6.96 8.82
C GLY A 386 6.20 6.97 9.43
N ARG A 387 5.28 6.14 8.93
CA ARG A 387 3.88 6.05 9.38
C ARG A 387 3.34 4.62 9.30
N GLN A 388 2.04 4.48 9.49
CA GLN A 388 1.28 3.24 9.43
C GLN A 388 0.55 3.13 8.08
N LEU A 389 0.75 2.02 7.36
CA LEU A 389 -0.09 1.58 6.25
C LEU A 389 -1.32 0.86 6.81
N TRP A 390 -2.48 1.50 6.66
CA TRP A 390 -3.74 1.01 7.20
C TRP A 390 -4.39 -0.01 6.26
N VAL A 391 -4.06 -1.29 6.44
CA VAL A 391 -4.67 -2.40 5.72
C VAL A 391 -5.67 -3.10 6.66
N PRO A 392 -6.98 -3.10 6.37
CA PRO A 392 -7.95 -3.62 7.31
C PRO A 392 -7.95 -5.14 7.41
N GLU A 393 -8.23 -5.65 8.61
CA GLU A 393 -8.60 -7.03 8.89
C GLU A 393 -10.08 -7.18 9.21
N LEU A 394 -10.68 -6.15 9.81
CA LEU A 394 -12.13 -6.07 10.00
C LEU A 394 -12.80 -5.37 8.84
N SER A 395 -14.02 -5.80 8.54
CA SER A 395 -14.83 -5.19 7.48
C SER A 395 -15.45 -3.89 7.96
N VAL A 396 -15.07 -2.77 7.37
CA VAL A 396 -15.60 -1.44 7.70
C VAL A 396 -16.60 -0.99 6.65
N GLY A 397 -17.75 -0.44 7.07
CA GLY A 397 -18.69 0.27 6.21
C GLY A 397 -19.24 1.52 6.89
N ARG A 398 -19.71 2.48 6.09
CA ARG A 398 -20.19 3.79 6.59
C ARG A 398 -21.60 4.12 6.11
N LEU A 399 -22.43 4.68 6.98
CA LEU A 399 -23.77 5.18 6.64
C LEU A 399 -23.79 6.71 6.67
N VAL A 400 -24.16 7.33 5.54
CA VAL A 400 -24.06 8.77 5.31
C VAL A 400 -25.35 9.30 4.66
N GLU A 401 -25.80 10.55 4.80
CA GLU A 401 -25.37 11.57 5.77
C GLU A 401 -26.51 11.94 6.72
N SER A 402 -27.71 12.22 6.19
CA SER A 402 -28.86 12.67 7.00
C SER A 402 -29.44 11.57 7.91
N SER A 403 -29.87 11.95 9.12
CA SER A 403 -30.52 11.03 10.07
C SER A 403 -31.73 10.31 9.49
N ALA A 404 -32.55 11.00 8.69
CA ALA A 404 -33.74 10.40 8.08
C ALA A 404 -33.39 9.31 7.07
N ALA A 405 -32.37 9.52 6.21
CA ALA A 405 -31.94 8.52 5.24
C ALA A 405 -31.32 7.29 5.93
N ILE A 406 -30.45 7.51 6.92
CA ILE A 406 -29.84 6.44 7.72
C ILE A 406 -30.90 5.63 8.46
N HIS A 407 -31.88 6.29 9.08
CA HIS A 407 -33.00 5.62 9.75
C HIS A 407 -33.76 4.71 8.79
N LEU A 408 -34.17 5.20 7.62
CA LEU A 408 -34.94 4.40 6.66
C LEU A 408 -34.12 3.23 6.08
N TYR A 409 -32.82 3.44 5.85
CA TYR A 409 -31.88 2.39 5.45
C TYR A 409 -31.83 1.25 6.48
N LEU A 410 -31.59 1.58 7.76
CA LEU A 410 -31.54 0.61 8.85
C LEU A 410 -32.90 -0.04 9.08
N LYS A 411 -33.98 0.75 9.03
CA LYS A 411 -35.35 0.25 9.19
C LYS A 411 -35.67 -0.83 8.16
N LYS A 412 -35.30 -0.57 6.90
CA LYS A 412 -35.46 -1.53 5.81
C LYS A 412 -34.73 -2.85 6.11
N LEU A 413 -33.56 -2.80 6.74
CA LEU A 413 -32.81 -4.01 7.08
C LEU A 413 -33.43 -4.78 8.26
N ASN A 414 -33.99 -4.10 9.26
CA ASN A 414 -34.61 -4.73 10.43
C ASN A 414 -36.00 -5.33 10.20
N ILE A 415 -36.80 -4.77 9.27
CA ILE A 415 -38.15 -5.30 8.98
C ILE A 415 -38.08 -6.76 8.49
N TYR A 416 -36.95 -7.16 7.91
CA TYR A 416 -36.69 -8.54 7.50
C TYR A 416 -35.95 -9.27 8.62
N THR A 417 -36.71 -9.93 9.50
CA THR A 417 -36.15 -10.83 10.53
C THR A 417 -35.46 -12.02 9.85
N GLY A 418 -34.16 -11.90 9.60
CA GLY A 418 -33.32 -12.90 8.93
C GLY A 418 -32.50 -12.26 7.80
N PHE A 419 -31.31 -11.76 8.14
CA PHE A 419 -30.39 -11.13 7.18
C PHE A 419 -29.98 -12.12 6.05
N GLN A 420 -30.13 -13.43 6.31
CA GLN A 420 -29.54 -14.52 5.53
C GLN A 420 -30.14 -14.80 4.14
N SER A 421 -31.38 -14.39 3.84
CA SER A 421 -31.98 -14.62 2.50
C SER A 421 -32.64 -13.40 1.87
N GLN A 422 -33.07 -12.42 2.68
CA GLN A 422 -33.83 -11.27 2.20
C GLN A 422 -33.03 -9.96 2.21
N SER A 423 -31.82 -9.93 2.76
CA SER A 423 -30.91 -8.77 2.64
C SER A 423 -29.80 -8.98 1.61
N ALA A 424 -29.68 -10.19 1.07
CA ALA A 424 -28.69 -10.52 0.05
C ALA A 424 -28.98 -9.84 -1.29
N ILE A 425 -27.90 -9.39 -1.92
CA ILE A 425 -27.84 -8.95 -3.30
C ILE A 425 -27.67 -10.20 -4.14
N ILE A 426 -28.71 -10.58 -4.86
CA ILE A 426 -28.74 -11.80 -5.67
C ILE A 426 -28.38 -11.42 -7.10
N LEU A 427 -27.26 -11.95 -7.58
CA LEU A 427 -26.91 -11.90 -8.99
C LEU A 427 -27.46 -13.18 -9.62
N GLY A 428 -28.26 -13.05 -10.67
CA GLY A 428 -29.01 -14.16 -11.26
C GLY A 428 -28.65 -14.38 -12.74
N PRO A 429 -28.93 -15.58 -13.29
CA PRO A 429 -28.72 -15.88 -14.70
C PRO A 429 -29.82 -15.30 -15.61
N THR A 430 -30.76 -14.51 -15.06
CA THR A 430 -31.90 -13.96 -15.81
C THR A 430 -31.62 -12.53 -16.26
N LEU A 431 -32.22 -12.12 -17.38
CA LEU A 431 -32.12 -10.74 -17.86
C LEU A 431 -32.66 -9.71 -16.85
N GLN A 432 -33.53 -10.12 -15.92
CA GLN A 432 -34.06 -9.27 -14.84
C GLN A 432 -33.06 -9.07 -13.69
N ASP A 433 -31.99 -9.85 -13.64
CA ASP A 433 -30.91 -9.79 -12.66
C ASP A 433 -29.54 -9.56 -13.33
N SER A 434 -29.53 -9.10 -14.58
CA SER A 434 -28.28 -8.81 -15.31
C SER A 434 -27.51 -7.72 -14.60
N SER A 435 -26.19 -7.83 -14.52
CA SER A 435 -25.35 -6.77 -13.98
C SER A 435 -25.17 -5.66 -15.03
N LEU A 436 -24.71 -4.48 -14.58
CA LEU A 436 -24.31 -3.37 -15.44
C LEU A 436 -22.81 -3.14 -15.32
N VAL A 437 -22.14 -2.95 -16.45
CA VAL A 437 -20.74 -2.52 -16.50
C VAL A 437 -20.60 -1.36 -17.49
N THR A 438 -19.92 -0.30 -17.10
CA THR A 438 -19.57 0.81 -17.98
C THR A 438 -18.05 0.97 -18.02
N GLY A 439 -17.50 1.59 -19.06
CA GLY A 439 -16.08 1.85 -19.23
C GLY A 439 -15.79 2.55 -20.55
N TYR A 440 -14.82 3.44 -20.54
CA TYR A 440 -14.31 4.16 -21.72
C TYR A 440 -12.90 4.68 -21.42
N ASP A 441 -12.22 5.18 -22.44
CA ASP A 441 -10.82 5.59 -22.37
C ASP A 441 -9.96 4.46 -21.75
N PHE A 442 -9.09 4.78 -20.80
CA PHE A 442 -8.24 3.82 -20.11
C PHE A 442 -9.02 2.78 -19.31
N LEU A 443 -10.27 3.07 -18.89
CA LEU A 443 -11.09 2.15 -18.08
C LEU A 443 -11.70 0.98 -18.88
N THR A 444 -11.50 0.94 -20.19
CA THR A 444 -12.16 -0.02 -21.09
C THR A 444 -11.73 -1.46 -20.82
N ASP A 445 -10.45 -1.68 -20.51
CA ASP A 445 -9.88 -3.01 -20.30
C ASP A 445 -10.32 -3.60 -18.94
N GLN A 446 -10.37 -2.78 -17.89
CA GLN A 446 -10.92 -3.12 -16.59
C GLN A 446 -12.40 -3.44 -16.69
N ALA A 447 -13.18 -2.62 -17.40
CA ALA A 447 -14.59 -2.87 -17.62
C ALA A 447 -14.82 -4.21 -18.34
N GLN A 448 -13.95 -4.54 -19.32
CA GLN A 448 -14.02 -5.83 -20.00
C GLN A 448 -13.65 -6.99 -19.06
N MET A 449 -12.66 -6.83 -18.17
CA MET A 449 -12.29 -7.81 -17.16
C MET A 449 -13.44 -8.06 -16.17
N VAL A 450 -14.03 -7.01 -15.61
CA VAL A 450 -15.20 -7.09 -14.72
C VAL A 450 -16.39 -7.74 -15.43
N SER A 451 -16.67 -7.36 -16.68
CA SER A 451 -17.73 -7.97 -17.48
C SER A 451 -17.51 -9.48 -17.65
N ASN A 452 -16.27 -9.92 -17.89
CA ASN A 452 -15.95 -11.34 -18.04
C ASN A 452 -16.12 -12.10 -16.71
N THR A 453 -15.65 -11.54 -15.60
CA THR A 453 -15.80 -12.13 -14.26
C THR A 453 -17.28 -12.28 -13.89
N LEU A 454 -18.09 -11.23 -14.06
CA LEU A 454 -19.53 -11.29 -13.80
C LEU A 454 -20.25 -12.29 -14.72
N THR A 455 -19.81 -12.43 -15.98
CA THR A 455 -20.33 -13.45 -16.89
C THR A 455 -20.04 -14.87 -16.37
N MET A 456 -18.85 -15.11 -15.84
CA MET A 456 -18.47 -16.39 -15.23
C MET A 456 -19.33 -16.70 -14.00
N LEU A 457 -19.49 -15.71 -13.11
CA LEU A 457 -20.23 -15.85 -11.86
C LEU A 457 -21.73 -16.09 -12.08
N THR A 458 -22.31 -15.49 -13.13
CA THR A 458 -23.78 -15.48 -13.35
C THR A 458 -24.23 -16.36 -14.51
N GLY A 459 -23.34 -16.70 -15.45
CA GLY A 459 -23.68 -17.32 -16.72
C GLY A 459 -24.31 -16.36 -17.75
N LEU A 460 -24.42 -15.07 -17.43
CA LEU A 460 -25.04 -14.06 -18.28
C LEU A 460 -24.11 -12.85 -18.48
N ARG A 461 -23.97 -12.39 -19.73
CA ARG A 461 -23.18 -11.18 -20.01
C ARG A 461 -23.89 -9.94 -19.43
N PRO A 462 -23.18 -9.08 -18.68
CA PRO A 462 -23.73 -7.80 -18.21
C PRO A 462 -24.21 -6.90 -19.35
N ILE A 463 -25.17 -6.02 -19.06
CA ILE A 463 -25.45 -4.85 -19.90
C ILE A 463 -24.22 -3.93 -19.85
N GLY A 464 -23.82 -3.40 -21.02
CA GLY A 464 -22.51 -2.78 -21.18
C GLY A 464 -22.54 -1.45 -21.93
N LEU A 465 -21.98 -0.39 -21.33
CA LEU A 465 -21.48 0.80 -22.05
C LEU A 465 -19.95 0.78 -22.01
N ILE A 466 -19.34 -0.10 -22.81
CA ILE A 466 -17.88 -0.32 -22.83
C ILE A 466 -17.34 0.14 -24.18
N ASN A 467 -17.11 1.45 -24.35
CA ASN A 467 -16.58 2.14 -25.55
C ASN A 467 -16.60 3.66 -25.35
N ASP A 468 -16.01 4.43 -26.27
CA ASP A 468 -15.87 5.90 -26.17
C ASP A 468 -17.04 6.72 -26.75
N SER A 469 -18.18 6.11 -27.09
CA SER A 469 -19.19 6.77 -27.93
C SER A 469 -20.43 7.30 -27.21
N TRP A 470 -20.65 6.92 -25.94
CA TRP A 470 -21.87 7.21 -25.20
C TRP A 470 -21.81 8.56 -24.47
N ASN A 471 -22.94 9.27 -24.43
CA ASN A 471 -23.10 10.58 -23.75
C ASN A 471 -23.85 10.45 -22.41
N ALA A 472 -24.16 11.56 -21.72
CA ALA A 472 -24.84 11.49 -20.43
C ALA A 472 -26.28 10.98 -20.53
N THR A 473 -26.95 11.15 -21.67
CA THR A 473 -28.29 10.57 -21.88
C THR A 473 -28.22 9.06 -21.96
N ASP A 474 -27.25 8.52 -22.70
CA ASP A 474 -27.02 7.07 -22.78
C ASP A 474 -26.66 6.49 -21.40
N LEU A 475 -25.77 7.17 -20.67
CA LEU A 475 -25.39 6.78 -19.30
C LEU A 475 -26.60 6.81 -18.36
N LEU A 476 -27.38 7.90 -18.35
CA LEU A 476 -28.56 8.03 -17.50
C LEU A 476 -29.60 6.94 -17.80
N GLN A 477 -29.91 6.72 -19.08
CA GLN A 477 -30.91 5.74 -19.49
C GLN A 477 -30.47 4.30 -19.23
N THR A 478 -29.16 4.03 -19.27
CA THR A 478 -28.62 2.68 -19.03
C THR A 478 -28.34 2.43 -17.56
N TRP A 479 -27.82 3.40 -16.81
CA TRP A 479 -27.51 3.24 -15.39
C TRP A 479 -28.76 3.37 -14.52
N LEU A 480 -29.59 4.38 -14.80
CA LEU A 480 -30.80 4.70 -14.05
C LEU A 480 -32.05 4.57 -14.94
N PRO A 481 -32.29 3.39 -15.57
CA PRO A 481 -33.41 3.21 -16.47
C PRO A 481 -34.72 3.47 -15.75
N ASN A 482 -35.61 4.21 -16.42
CA ASN A 482 -36.95 4.52 -15.93
C ASN A 482 -37.01 5.33 -14.61
N ILE A 483 -35.89 5.92 -14.18
CA ILE A 483 -35.88 6.80 -13.00
C ILE A 483 -36.88 7.97 -13.16
N ALA A 484 -37.01 8.51 -14.38
CA ALA A 484 -38.01 9.52 -14.73
C ALA A 484 -39.47 9.00 -14.78
N ASN A 485 -39.67 7.69 -14.87
CA ASN A 485 -40.99 7.04 -14.99
C ASN A 485 -41.53 6.53 -13.64
N ASN A 486 -40.94 6.93 -12.52
CA ASN A 486 -41.29 6.48 -11.16
C ASN A 486 -41.26 4.94 -10.98
N THR A 487 -40.44 4.22 -11.75
CA THR A 487 -40.20 2.79 -11.46
C THR A 487 -39.50 2.64 -10.11
N SER A 488 -39.89 1.61 -9.37
CA SER A 488 -39.50 1.46 -7.96
C SER A 488 -38.10 0.88 -7.74
N LYS A 489 -37.46 0.22 -8.72
CA LYS A 489 -36.20 -0.51 -8.49
C LYS A 489 -35.30 -0.50 -9.71
N SER A 490 -34.00 -0.31 -9.50
CA SER A 490 -32.96 -0.61 -10.49
C SER A 490 -33.02 -2.09 -10.89
N PRO A 491 -32.92 -2.42 -12.18
CA PRO A 491 -32.87 -3.81 -12.64
C PRO A 491 -31.50 -4.46 -12.41
N TYR A 492 -30.46 -3.70 -12.07
CA TYR A 492 -29.08 -4.22 -12.04
C TYR A 492 -28.59 -4.50 -10.62
N PRO A 493 -28.58 -5.76 -10.13
CA PRO A 493 -28.14 -6.11 -8.77
C PRO A 493 -26.69 -5.73 -8.47
N ALA A 494 -25.81 -5.80 -9.48
CA ALA A 494 -24.45 -5.26 -9.43
C ALA A 494 -24.24 -4.23 -10.56
N GLN A 495 -23.62 -3.11 -10.22
CA GLN A 495 -23.40 -1.95 -11.09
C GLN A 495 -21.94 -1.50 -10.98
N SER A 496 -21.10 -1.89 -11.94
CA SER A 496 -19.73 -1.37 -12.07
C SER A 496 -19.76 -0.13 -12.97
N ILE A 497 -19.69 1.05 -12.34
CA ILE A 497 -19.85 2.33 -13.02
C ILE A 497 -18.48 2.96 -13.21
N ASN A 498 -17.73 2.53 -14.23
CA ASN A 498 -16.40 3.05 -14.51
C ASN A 498 -16.51 4.21 -15.50
N ALA A 499 -16.43 5.41 -14.95
CA ALA A 499 -16.45 6.67 -15.66
C ALA A 499 -15.53 7.67 -14.93
N HIS A 500 -15.33 8.87 -15.49
CA HIS A 500 -14.77 9.99 -14.72
C HIS A 500 -15.82 10.57 -13.78
N PHE A 501 -15.39 11.08 -12.64
CA PHE A 501 -16.27 11.56 -11.59
C PHE A 501 -15.73 12.84 -10.96
N THR A 502 -16.66 13.70 -10.58
CA THR A 502 -16.52 14.51 -9.37
C THR A 502 -17.34 13.84 -8.27
N HIS A 503 -17.24 14.29 -7.02
CA HIS A 503 -18.03 13.69 -5.94
C HIS A 503 -19.56 13.71 -6.15
N TYR A 504 -20.06 14.63 -6.98
CA TYR A 504 -21.50 14.83 -7.23
C TYR A 504 -21.93 14.61 -8.70
N GLN A 505 -21.00 14.36 -9.63
CA GLN A 505 -21.28 14.17 -11.06
C GLN A 505 -20.48 13.01 -11.66
N ALA A 506 -21.15 12.16 -12.44
CA ALA A 506 -20.51 11.20 -13.34
C ALA A 506 -20.44 11.79 -14.75
N ILE A 507 -19.24 11.79 -15.34
CA ILE A 507 -18.93 12.40 -16.63
C ILE A 507 -18.95 11.29 -17.69
N PRO A 508 -19.62 11.48 -18.84
CA PRO A 508 -19.73 10.45 -19.86
C PRO A 508 -18.52 10.41 -20.80
N ALA A 509 -18.43 9.33 -21.59
CA ALA A 509 -17.37 9.16 -22.58
C ALA A 509 -17.31 10.29 -23.62
N ASN A 510 -18.46 10.64 -24.19
CA ASN A 510 -18.59 11.74 -25.12
C ASN A 510 -19.05 13.01 -24.39
N PHE A 511 -18.12 13.66 -23.69
CA PHE A 511 -18.37 14.88 -22.94
C PHE A 511 -18.30 16.12 -23.84
N ALA A 512 -19.45 16.60 -24.31
CA ALA A 512 -19.51 17.75 -25.23
C ALA A 512 -19.56 19.11 -24.50
N THR A 513 -20.20 19.17 -23.34
CA THR A 513 -20.41 20.41 -22.56
C THR A 513 -20.45 20.11 -21.07
N SER A 514 -20.16 21.10 -20.21
CA SER A 514 -20.16 20.93 -18.75
C SER A 514 -21.51 20.55 -18.13
N SER A 515 -22.61 20.65 -18.88
CA SER A 515 -23.94 20.18 -18.45
C SER A 515 -24.26 18.74 -18.86
N ASP A 516 -23.41 18.11 -19.68
CA ASP A 516 -23.59 16.75 -20.18
C ASP A 516 -23.02 15.75 -19.17
N VAL A 517 -23.65 15.65 -18.00
CA VAL A 517 -23.24 14.81 -16.87
C VAL A 517 -24.45 14.17 -16.19
N VAL A 518 -24.22 13.09 -15.44
CA VAL A 518 -25.24 12.47 -14.56
C VAL A 518 -24.97 12.86 -13.11
N SER A 519 -25.85 13.67 -12.52
CA SER A 519 -25.69 14.14 -11.13
C SER A 519 -26.25 13.15 -10.11
N ALA A 520 -25.58 13.00 -8.96
CA ALA A 520 -26.05 12.17 -7.85
C ALA A 520 -27.42 12.60 -7.31
N SER A 521 -27.75 13.89 -7.42
CA SER A 521 -29.05 14.46 -7.05
C SER A 521 -30.24 13.83 -7.79
N ILE A 522 -30.04 13.28 -8.99
CA ILE A 522 -31.09 12.58 -9.74
C ILE A 522 -31.52 11.32 -8.97
N LEU A 523 -30.55 10.53 -8.51
CA LEU A 523 -30.79 9.33 -7.72
C LEU A 523 -31.33 9.68 -6.33
N TYR A 524 -30.71 10.66 -5.67
CA TYR A 524 -31.10 11.09 -4.32
C TYR A 524 -32.56 11.57 -4.26
N ASN A 525 -33.03 12.30 -5.27
CA ASN A 525 -34.38 12.87 -5.29
C ASN A 525 -35.46 11.93 -5.81
N HIS A 526 -35.09 10.71 -6.23
CA HIS A 526 -36.07 9.73 -6.71
C HIS A 526 -37.10 9.37 -5.63
N PRO A 527 -38.41 9.57 -5.86
CA PRO A 527 -39.43 9.27 -4.87
C PRO A 527 -39.69 7.76 -4.75
N PHE A 528 -39.93 7.30 -3.52
CA PHE A 528 -40.44 5.95 -3.28
C PHE A 528 -41.57 5.96 -2.25
N ALA A 529 -42.63 5.19 -2.52
CA ALA A 529 -43.84 5.16 -1.68
C ALA A 529 -43.70 4.28 -0.42
N THR A 530 -42.85 3.26 -0.48
CA THR A 530 -42.59 2.32 0.61
C THR A 530 -41.09 2.00 0.65
N LEU A 531 -40.56 1.54 1.79
CA LEU A 531 -39.15 1.17 1.90
C LEU A 531 -38.71 0.15 0.84
N GLU A 532 -39.63 -0.73 0.45
CA GLU A 532 -39.42 -1.72 -0.61
C GLU A 532 -39.30 -1.14 -2.00
N ASN A 533 -39.70 0.11 -2.21
CA ASN A 533 -39.69 0.76 -3.52
C ASN A 533 -38.52 1.73 -3.68
N ALA A 534 -37.53 1.71 -2.78
CA ALA A 534 -36.33 2.50 -2.94
C ALA A 534 -35.50 1.98 -4.14
N TYR A 535 -34.93 2.89 -4.92
CA TYR A 535 -34.42 2.55 -6.25
C TYR A 535 -33.22 1.59 -6.20
N GLN A 536 -32.33 1.74 -5.22
CA GLN A 536 -31.13 0.91 -5.07
C GLN A 536 -31.30 -0.21 -4.04
N ILE A 537 -32.54 -0.58 -3.72
CA ILE A 537 -32.79 -1.65 -2.76
C ILE A 537 -32.14 -2.97 -3.20
N ARG A 538 -31.26 -3.52 -2.33
CA ARG A 538 -30.48 -4.74 -2.60
C ARG A 538 -29.64 -4.63 -3.88
N ARG A 539 -28.99 -3.49 -4.07
CA ARG A 539 -28.08 -3.21 -5.18
C ARG A 539 -26.69 -2.85 -4.65
N LEU A 540 -25.67 -3.33 -5.35
CA LEU A 540 -24.28 -2.97 -5.13
C LEU A 540 -23.82 -2.13 -6.32
N GLY A 541 -23.49 -0.87 -6.09
CA GLY A 541 -22.73 -0.07 -7.03
C GLY A 541 -21.27 0.03 -6.60
N TYR A 542 -20.35 0.06 -7.57
CA TYR A 542 -18.95 0.35 -7.31
C TYR A 542 -18.29 1.02 -8.50
N SER A 543 -17.27 1.84 -8.24
CA SER A 543 -16.58 2.62 -9.26
C SER A 543 -15.10 2.82 -8.92
N VAL A 544 -14.28 2.91 -9.97
CA VAL A 544 -12.90 3.41 -9.92
C VAL A 544 -12.79 4.92 -10.04
N GLY A 545 -13.89 5.61 -10.38
CA GLY A 545 -13.88 7.04 -10.73
C GLY A 545 -13.42 7.94 -9.58
N CYS A 546 -12.75 9.04 -9.95
CA CYS A 546 -12.21 10.04 -9.02
C CYS A 546 -13.30 10.62 -8.12
N HIS A 547 -13.05 10.63 -6.81
CA HIS A 547 -13.97 11.16 -5.79
C HIS A 547 -15.39 10.55 -5.81
N SER A 548 -15.62 9.46 -6.53
CA SER A 548 -16.92 8.78 -6.64
C SER A 548 -17.45 8.27 -5.29
N GLY A 549 -16.56 8.10 -4.31
CA GLY A 549 -16.84 7.80 -2.92
C GLY A 549 -16.44 8.92 -1.95
N PHE A 550 -16.25 10.16 -2.40
CA PHE A 550 -15.94 11.29 -1.52
C PHE A 550 -17.24 11.85 -0.90
N SER A 551 -17.55 11.43 0.33
CA SER A 551 -18.70 11.93 1.09
C SER A 551 -18.38 13.32 1.64
N VAL A 552 -19.13 14.33 1.19
CA VAL A 552 -18.92 15.72 1.58
C VAL A 552 -20.14 16.18 2.35
N ALA A 553 -19.92 16.59 3.60
CA ALA A 553 -21.01 17.09 4.43
C ALA A 553 -21.76 18.23 3.72
N ASP A 554 -23.09 18.13 3.64
CA ASP A 554 -23.93 19.19 3.05
C ASP A 554 -23.60 20.60 3.59
N SER A 555 -23.19 20.69 4.87
CA SER A 555 -22.81 21.94 5.54
C SER A 555 -21.46 22.51 5.12
N ASP A 556 -20.61 21.68 4.53
CA ASP A 556 -19.24 22.01 4.14
C ASP A 556 -19.17 22.43 2.66
N VAL A 557 -20.27 22.30 1.91
CA VAL A 557 -20.41 22.80 0.53
C VAL A 557 -20.86 24.26 0.52
N VAL A 558 -20.39 25.04 -0.47
CA VAL A 558 -20.87 26.42 -0.68
C VAL A 558 -22.40 26.43 -0.85
N SER A 559 -23.08 27.27 -0.06
CA SER A 559 -24.54 27.32 -0.02
C SER A 559 -25.20 27.48 -1.40
N GLY A 560 -26.18 26.63 -1.70
CA GLY A 560 -26.92 26.63 -2.97
C GLY A 560 -26.21 25.93 -4.13
N SER A 561 -25.04 25.32 -3.90
CA SER A 561 -24.34 24.50 -4.88
C SER A 561 -25.05 23.18 -5.14
N ASP A 562 -24.95 22.70 -6.38
CA ASP A 562 -25.37 21.36 -6.80
C ASP A 562 -24.44 20.24 -6.30
N ALA A 563 -23.27 20.62 -5.74
CA ALA A 563 -22.30 19.72 -5.13
C ALA A 563 -22.69 19.21 -3.75
N ALA A 564 -23.78 19.71 -3.16
CA ALA A 564 -24.23 19.27 -1.84
C ALA A 564 -24.62 17.78 -1.82
N ILE A 565 -25.05 17.19 -2.95
CA ILE A 565 -25.46 15.80 -3.00
C ILE A 565 -24.40 14.95 -3.67
N ASP A 566 -23.74 14.08 -2.92
CA ASP A 566 -22.77 13.09 -3.41
C ASP A 566 -23.39 11.70 -3.70
N PHE A 567 -22.62 10.84 -4.39
CA PHE A 567 -23.06 9.48 -4.71
C PHE A 567 -23.24 8.57 -3.49
N PRO A 568 -22.33 8.54 -2.50
CA PRO A 568 -22.56 7.83 -1.24
C PRO A 568 -23.92 8.12 -0.61
N GLN A 569 -24.27 9.40 -0.38
CA GLN A 569 -25.55 9.77 0.24
C GLN A 569 -26.76 9.42 -0.65
N ALA A 570 -26.62 9.52 -1.98
CA ALA A 570 -27.66 9.14 -2.92
C ALA A 570 -27.96 7.62 -2.87
N TYR A 571 -26.93 6.78 -2.78
CA TYR A 571 -27.09 5.34 -2.64
C TYR A 571 -27.71 4.95 -1.29
N ILE A 572 -27.26 5.54 -0.18
CA ILE A 572 -27.83 5.25 1.15
C ILE A 572 -29.30 5.64 1.22
N LYS A 573 -29.67 6.84 0.73
CA LYS A 573 -31.07 7.28 0.69
C LYS A 573 -31.96 6.35 -0.14
N GLN A 574 -31.42 5.73 -1.18
CA GLN A 574 -32.12 4.77 -2.02
C GLN A 574 -31.91 3.30 -1.59
N HIS A 575 -31.44 3.06 -0.37
CA HIS A 575 -31.27 1.75 0.26
C HIS A 575 -30.28 0.79 -0.42
N GLY A 576 -29.25 1.35 -1.08
CA GLY A 576 -28.18 0.63 -1.77
C GLY A 576 -26.87 0.55 -1.00
N THR A 577 -25.94 -0.23 -1.54
CA THR A 577 -24.54 -0.32 -1.10
C THR A 577 -23.65 0.28 -2.18
N TRP A 578 -22.65 1.08 -1.80
CA TRP A 578 -21.75 1.77 -2.72
C TRP A 578 -20.28 1.58 -2.31
N VAL A 579 -19.39 1.32 -3.26
CA VAL A 579 -17.93 1.34 -3.05
C VAL A 579 -17.31 2.33 -4.03
N GLY A 580 -16.57 3.31 -3.54
CA GLY A 580 -15.97 4.34 -4.40
C GLY A 580 -14.70 4.93 -3.80
N ASN A 581 -13.95 5.64 -4.62
CA ASN A 581 -12.72 6.31 -4.21
C ASN A 581 -13.04 7.66 -3.56
N THR A 582 -12.48 7.91 -2.36
CA THR A 582 -12.53 9.23 -1.71
C THR A 582 -11.61 10.25 -2.37
N GLY A 583 -10.66 9.80 -3.21
CA GLY A 583 -9.71 10.64 -3.91
C GLY A 583 -9.60 10.30 -5.40
N PHE A 584 -8.49 10.71 -6.03
CA PHE A 584 -8.21 10.44 -7.44
C PHE A 584 -8.02 8.94 -7.74
N GLY A 585 -8.87 8.42 -8.63
CA GLY A 585 -8.74 7.07 -9.16
C GLY A 585 -7.62 6.98 -10.18
N TYR A 586 -6.88 5.86 -10.13
CA TYR A 586 -5.76 5.61 -11.04
C TYR A 586 -5.98 4.35 -11.86
N GLY A 587 -5.55 4.40 -13.12
CA GLY A 587 -5.45 3.26 -14.02
C GLY A 587 -4.16 3.30 -14.85
N ASP A 588 -4.06 2.41 -15.82
CA ASP A 588 -3.03 2.44 -16.87
C ASP A 588 -3.69 2.35 -18.26
N SER A 589 -3.09 2.94 -19.29
CA SER A 589 -3.71 2.98 -20.63
C SER A 589 -3.78 1.64 -21.36
N ASP A 590 -2.97 0.68 -20.95
CA ASP A 590 -2.75 -0.59 -21.67
C ASP A 590 -2.95 -1.81 -20.76
N LEU A 591 -2.92 -1.61 -19.44
CA LEU A 591 -2.97 -2.64 -18.42
C LEU A 591 -3.99 -2.29 -17.34
N VAL A 592 -4.62 -3.32 -16.77
CA VAL A 592 -5.44 -3.17 -15.57
C VAL A 592 -4.54 -2.95 -14.35
N GLY A 593 -4.44 -1.69 -13.90
CA GLY A 593 -3.55 -1.25 -12.82
C GLY A 593 -4.24 -0.54 -11.67
N TYR A 594 -3.54 -0.37 -10.54
CA TYR A 594 -3.97 0.55 -9.49
C TYR A 594 -5.45 0.38 -9.06
N SER A 595 -6.29 1.43 -9.17
CA SER A 595 -7.71 1.36 -8.78
C SER A 595 -8.49 0.35 -9.63
N GLU A 596 -8.10 0.18 -10.89
CA GLU A 596 -8.68 -0.81 -11.80
C GLU A 596 -8.44 -2.23 -11.32
N LYS A 597 -7.18 -2.53 -10.95
CA LYS A 597 -6.79 -3.83 -10.38
C LYS A 597 -7.56 -4.10 -9.09
N LEU A 598 -7.66 -3.12 -8.20
CA LEU A 598 -8.40 -3.28 -6.94
C LEU A 598 -9.89 -3.59 -7.18
N MET A 599 -10.57 -2.88 -8.10
CA MET A 599 -11.99 -3.13 -8.39
C MET A 599 -12.22 -4.44 -9.15
N ALA A 600 -11.28 -4.86 -10.01
CA ALA A 600 -11.32 -6.18 -10.64
C ALA A 600 -11.17 -7.30 -9.60
N GLN A 601 -10.23 -7.14 -8.65
CA GLN A 601 -10.07 -8.07 -7.52
C GLN A 601 -11.31 -8.07 -6.61
N PHE A 602 -11.89 -6.91 -6.32
CA PHE A 602 -13.14 -6.82 -5.55
C PHE A 602 -14.28 -7.59 -6.21
N THR A 603 -14.45 -7.46 -7.53
CA THR A 603 -15.45 -8.22 -8.31
C THR A 603 -15.24 -9.73 -8.18
N ASN A 604 -13.98 -10.18 -8.18
CA ASN A 604 -13.64 -11.58 -7.98
C ASN A 604 -13.93 -12.05 -6.54
N GLU A 605 -13.58 -11.25 -5.53
CA GLU A 605 -13.76 -11.60 -4.13
C GLU A 605 -15.24 -11.62 -3.71
N ILE A 606 -16.10 -10.72 -4.19
CA ILE A 606 -17.54 -10.80 -3.91
C ILE A 606 -18.21 -12.04 -4.52
N GLY A 607 -17.54 -12.71 -5.47
CA GLY A 607 -17.99 -13.97 -6.10
C GLY A 607 -17.60 -15.24 -5.34
N ARG A 608 -16.92 -15.14 -4.18
CA ARG A 608 -16.42 -16.32 -3.45
C ARG A 608 -17.52 -17.15 -2.78
N GLU A 609 -17.25 -18.45 -2.63
CA GLU A 609 -18.12 -19.43 -1.98
C GLU A 609 -18.11 -19.32 -0.44
N TRP A 610 -18.46 -18.14 0.10
CA TRP A 610 -18.50 -17.91 1.54
C TRP A 610 -19.63 -18.71 2.22
N LYS A 611 -19.27 -19.47 3.25
CA LYS A 611 -20.17 -20.36 4.01
C LYS A 611 -20.32 -19.88 5.44
N ASN A 612 -21.50 -19.98 6.04
CA ASN A 612 -21.65 -19.67 7.46
C ASN A 612 -21.00 -20.73 8.37
N LEU A 613 -21.03 -20.52 9.68
CA LEU A 613 -20.53 -21.48 10.70
C LEU A 613 -21.17 -22.88 10.63
N SER A 614 -22.34 -23.02 10.00
CA SER A 614 -23.01 -24.31 9.76
C SER A 614 -22.64 -24.95 8.41
N GLY A 615 -21.72 -24.35 7.66
CA GLY A 615 -21.27 -24.82 6.34
C GLY A 615 -22.20 -24.46 5.17
N LEU A 616 -23.22 -23.63 5.38
CA LEU A 616 -24.19 -23.25 4.35
C LEU A 616 -23.70 -22.04 3.54
N TYR A 617 -23.78 -22.13 2.21
CA TYR A 617 -23.43 -21.03 1.31
C TYR A 617 -24.46 -19.89 1.36
N GLU A 618 -23.99 -18.72 1.80
CA GLU A 618 -24.83 -17.52 2.00
C GLU A 618 -24.42 -16.33 1.13
N GLY A 619 -23.34 -16.46 0.37
CA GLY A 619 -22.78 -15.37 -0.41
C GLY A 619 -21.78 -14.54 0.40
N MET A 620 -20.90 -13.84 -0.31
CA MET A 620 -19.80 -13.09 0.29
C MET A 620 -20.31 -11.80 0.94
N PRO A 621 -19.99 -11.51 2.22
CA PRO A 621 -20.17 -10.18 2.79
C PRO A 621 -19.34 -9.15 2.02
N VAL A 622 -19.98 -8.06 1.59
CA VAL A 622 -19.37 -7.05 0.72
C VAL A 622 -18.14 -6.40 1.37
N GLY A 623 -18.18 -6.11 2.66
CA GLY A 623 -17.05 -5.56 3.39
C GLY A 623 -15.87 -6.53 3.47
N TYR A 624 -16.15 -7.83 3.66
CA TYR A 624 -15.11 -8.85 3.70
C TYR A 624 -14.49 -9.08 2.32
N GLY A 625 -15.31 -9.01 1.26
CA GLY A 625 -14.83 -9.00 -0.12
C GLY A 625 -13.86 -7.84 -0.40
N LEU A 626 -14.17 -6.63 0.10
CA LEU A 626 -13.29 -5.47 -0.06
C LEU A 626 -11.98 -5.61 0.74
N VAL A 627 -12.05 -6.07 1.99
CA VAL A 627 -10.86 -6.37 2.81
C VAL A 627 -9.94 -7.35 2.09
N ARG A 628 -10.51 -8.45 1.57
CA ARG A 628 -9.74 -9.46 0.84
C ARG A 628 -9.15 -8.92 -0.46
N ALA A 629 -9.87 -8.06 -1.17
CA ALA A 629 -9.34 -7.41 -2.37
C ALA A 629 -8.14 -6.50 -2.04
N LYS A 630 -8.21 -5.69 -0.98
CA LYS A 630 -7.09 -4.85 -0.52
C LYS A 630 -5.87 -5.68 -0.12
N ARG A 631 -6.08 -6.78 0.61
CA ARG A 631 -4.98 -7.70 0.99
C ARG A 631 -4.41 -8.44 -0.22
N ALA A 632 -5.26 -8.88 -1.16
CA ALA A 632 -4.82 -9.52 -2.40
C ALA A 632 -3.99 -8.55 -3.25
N TYR A 633 -4.39 -7.29 -3.35
CA TYR A 633 -3.65 -6.24 -4.04
C TYR A 633 -2.20 -6.14 -3.53
N LEU A 634 -2.03 -6.09 -2.20
CA LEU A 634 -0.72 -6.04 -1.54
C LEU A 634 0.10 -7.31 -1.76
N ARG A 635 -0.49 -8.49 -1.57
CA ARG A 635 0.24 -9.76 -1.68
C ARG A 635 0.68 -10.07 -3.11
N GLU A 636 -0.16 -9.71 -4.08
CA GLU A 636 0.07 -9.98 -5.51
C GLU A 636 0.89 -8.87 -6.20
N GLY A 637 1.54 -8.00 -5.44
CA GLY A 637 2.46 -6.99 -5.95
C GLY A 637 3.77 -7.60 -6.45
N THR A 638 4.42 -6.95 -7.40
CA THR A 638 5.75 -7.35 -7.88
C THR A 638 6.82 -6.90 -6.88
N PRO A 639 7.93 -7.65 -6.69
CA PRO A 639 8.99 -7.26 -5.77
C PRO A 639 9.49 -5.82 -6.02
N GLY A 640 9.61 -5.03 -4.96
CA GLY A 640 10.02 -3.61 -5.01
C GLY A 640 9.09 -2.64 -5.76
N THR A 641 7.83 -2.97 -6.03
CA THR A 641 6.95 -2.11 -6.86
C THR A 641 5.88 -1.32 -6.13
N PHE A 642 5.66 -1.56 -4.84
CA PHE A 642 4.61 -0.87 -4.10
C PHE A 642 4.99 0.58 -3.82
N SER A 643 4.11 1.53 -4.17
CA SER A 643 4.37 2.97 -4.10
C SER A 643 3.34 3.79 -3.32
N VAL A 644 3.59 5.09 -3.16
CA VAL A 644 2.61 6.03 -2.59
C VAL A 644 1.29 6.07 -3.40
N TYR A 645 1.34 5.72 -4.69
CA TYR A 645 0.15 5.55 -5.52
C TYR A 645 -0.65 4.30 -5.12
N ASP A 646 0.04 3.20 -4.80
CA ASP A 646 -0.57 1.97 -4.31
C ASP A 646 -1.18 2.14 -2.92
N GLU A 647 -0.47 2.84 -2.02
CA GLU A 647 -1.01 3.25 -0.72
C GLU A 647 -2.31 4.04 -0.92
N LYS A 648 -2.30 5.06 -1.79
CA LYS A 648 -3.50 5.86 -2.07
C LYS A 648 -4.66 5.01 -2.60
N VAL A 649 -4.42 4.12 -3.56
CA VAL A 649 -5.43 3.17 -4.08
C VAL A 649 -6.10 2.37 -2.96
N LEU A 650 -5.32 1.83 -2.03
CA LEU A 650 -5.82 1.01 -0.92
C LEU A 650 -6.59 1.82 0.12
N LEU A 651 -6.13 3.03 0.41
CA LEU A 651 -6.72 3.89 1.44
C LEU A 651 -8.04 4.50 0.99
N GLN A 652 -8.13 4.96 -0.26
CA GLN A 652 -9.26 5.77 -0.72
C GLN A 652 -10.52 4.96 -1.07
N SER A 653 -10.40 3.66 -1.36
CA SER A 653 -11.55 2.82 -1.69
C SER A 653 -12.40 2.54 -0.44
N THR A 654 -13.57 3.19 -0.36
CA THR A 654 -14.43 3.20 0.84
C THR A 654 -15.78 2.55 0.57
N LEU A 655 -16.26 1.75 1.54
CA LEU A 655 -17.56 1.10 1.50
C LEU A 655 -18.63 1.93 2.24
N TYR A 656 -19.69 2.29 1.53
CA TYR A 656 -20.90 2.89 2.08
C TYR A 656 -22.04 1.88 2.12
N GLY A 657 -22.62 1.70 3.30
CA GLY A 657 -23.60 0.66 3.60
C GLY A 657 -23.12 -0.26 4.72
N MET A 658 -23.97 -1.23 5.07
CA MET A 658 -23.63 -2.23 6.09
C MET A 658 -22.65 -3.28 5.51
N PRO A 659 -21.46 -3.48 6.12
CA PRO A 659 -20.41 -4.34 5.58
C PRO A 659 -20.77 -5.83 5.53
N MET A 660 -21.74 -6.25 6.36
CA MET A 660 -22.27 -7.60 6.39
C MET A 660 -23.26 -7.91 5.26
N VAL A 661 -23.69 -6.92 4.45
CA VAL A 661 -24.59 -7.16 3.30
C VAL A 661 -23.91 -8.11 2.32
N ARG A 662 -24.62 -9.16 1.89
CA ARG A 662 -24.04 -10.27 1.13
C ARG A 662 -24.33 -10.19 -0.35
N VAL A 663 -23.38 -10.65 -1.15
CA VAL A 663 -23.53 -10.89 -2.58
C VAL A 663 -23.60 -12.38 -2.83
N LYS A 664 -24.70 -12.85 -3.42
CA LYS A 664 -24.90 -14.26 -3.75
C LYS A 664 -24.92 -14.45 -5.26
N VAL A 665 -24.05 -15.33 -5.73
CA VAL A 665 -23.90 -15.70 -7.14
C VAL A 665 -24.27 -17.18 -7.37
N PRO A 666 -24.73 -17.57 -8.57
CA PRO A 666 -25.09 -18.95 -8.87
C PRO A 666 -23.88 -19.85 -9.09
N ASN A 667 -22.76 -19.31 -9.60
CA ASN A 667 -21.51 -20.05 -9.82
C ASN A 667 -20.40 -19.46 -8.95
N PRO A 668 -20.37 -19.74 -7.64
CA PRO A 668 -19.37 -19.17 -6.74
C PRO A 668 -17.97 -19.75 -6.97
N ILE A 669 -16.95 -18.94 -6.71
CA ILE A 669 -15.54 -19.31 -6.84
C ILE A 669 -15.06 -19.84 -5.48
N PRO A 670 -14.43 -21.03 -5.40
CA PRO A 670 -13.81 -21.48 -4.15
C PRO A 670 -12.75 -20.50 -3.63
N PHE A 671 -12.55 -20.49 -2.31
CA PHE A 671 -11.40 -19.78 -1.73
C PHE A 671 -10.09 -20.43 -2.19
N PRO A 672 -9.01 -19.64 -2.38
CA PRO A 672 -7.68 -20.19 -2.60
C PRO A 672 -7.30 -21.15 -1.45
N PRO A 673 -6.62 -22.28 -1.72
CA PRO A 673 -6.26 -23.26 -0.69
C PRO A 673 -5.44 -22.67 0.47
N ASN A 674 -4.63 -21.66 0.14
CA ASN A 674 -3.76 -20.95 1.06
C ASN A 674 -4.44 -19.72 1.68
N ASP A 675 -5.53 -19.20 1.11
CA ASP A 675 -6.29 -18.03 1.60
C ASP A 675 -7.74 -18.41 1.89
N ARG A 676 -7.91 -19.24 2.92
CA ARG A 676 -9.18 -19.84 3.32
C ARG A 676 -10.07 -18.83 4.04
N GLN A 677 -11.36 -19.11 4.04
CA GLN A 677 -12.33 -18.35 4.82
C GLN A 677 -12.01 -18.39 6.34
N ASP A 678 -12.23 -17.27 7.02
CA ASP A 678 -11.92 -17.06 8.44
C ASP A 678 -12.70 -17.94 9.44
N ASP A 679 -13.82 -18.56 9.06
CA ASP A 679 -14.74 -19.21 10.02
C ASP A 679 -14.75 -20.77 9.91
N GLY A 680 -13.59 -21.36 9.60
CA GLY A 680 -13.42 -22.81 9.64
C GLY A 680 -13.91 -23.56 8.41
N CYS A 681 -12.96 -23.99 7.58
CA CYS A 681 -13.17 -25.20 6.78
C CYS A 681 -12.67 -26.41 7.58
N LEU A 682 -13.52 -26.95 8.46
CA LEU A 682 -13.26 -28.18 9.24
C LEU A 682 -12.90 -29.39 8.37
N THR A 683 -13.28 -29.37 7.07
CA THR A 683 -12.99 -30.44 6.11
C THR A 683 -11.84 -30.12 5.16
N CYS A 684 -11.29 -28.91 5.22
CA CYS A 684 -10.06 -28.58 4.51
C CYS A 684 -8.91 -29.00 5.41
N SER A 685 -8.73 -30.31 5.63
CA SER A 685 -7.39 -30.74 6.02
C SER A 685 -6.46 -30.28 4.90
N PRO A 686 -5.45 -29.43 5.17
CA PRO A 686 -4.32 -29.48 4.27
C PRO A 686 -3.87 -30.94 4.29
N ASN A 687 -3.65 -31.56 3.12
CA ASN A 687 -2.88 -32.79 3.09
C ASN A 687 -1.46 -32.38 3.45
N VAL A 688 -1.20 -32.30 4.75
CA VAL A 688 0.08 -31.92 5.32
C VAL A 688 1.01 -33.12 5.22
N ALA A 689 2.19 -32.93 4.66
CA ALA A 689 3.29 -33.85 4.90
C ALA A 689 3.65 -33.76 6.40
N GLN A 690 3.21 -34.73 7.21
CA GLN A 690 3.51 -34.75 8.63
C GLN A 690 5.02 -34.99 8.83
N ARG A 691 5.74 -33.97 9.27
CA ARG A 691 7.09 -34.13 9.84
C ARG A 691 6.97 -34.53 11.31
N ALA A 692 7.88 -35.36 11.80
CA ALA A 692 7.82 -35.91 13.16
C ALA A 692 8.71 -35.15 14.17
N THR A 693 9.44 -34.12 13.75
CA THR A 693 10.46 -33.44 14.57
C THR A 693 10.51 -31.95 14.23
N VAL A 694 10.55 -31.09 15.24
CA VAL A 694 10.95 -29.68 15.12
C VAL A 694 12.45 -29.66 14.85
N THR A 695 12.89 -28.81 13.94
CA THR A 695 14.30 -28.52 13.69
C THR A 695 14.55 -27.05 14.03
N ASP A 696 15.54 -26.79 14.89
CA ASP A 696 16.07 -25.43 15.15
C ASP A 696 17.03 -25.01 14.04
N GLN A 697 16.61 -25.22 12.78
CA GLN A 697 17.35 -24.88 11.55
C GLN A 697 16.36 -24.68 10.40
N ALA A 698 16.74 -23.87 9.43
CA ALA A 698 15.99 -23.64 8.22
C ALA A 698 15.76 -24.93 7.40
N ILE A 699 14.56 -25.04 6.85
CA ILE A 699 14.08 -26.15 6.05
C ILE A 699 14.10 -25.75 4.57
N ASP A 700 14.81 -26.55 3.77
CA ASP A 700 14.88 -26.35 2.33
C ASP A 700 13.67 -26.95 1.59
N ARG A 701 13.12 -26.15 0.66
CA ARG A 701 12.21 -26.61 -0.38
C ARG A 701 12.62 -26.08 -1.74
N ASP A 702 13.01 -26.99 -2.62
CA ASP A 702 13.40 -26.65 -3.99
C ASP A 702 12.21 -26.68 -4.93
N LEU A 703 12.04 -25.61 -5.70
CA LEU A 703 11.05 -25.46 -6.77
C LEU A 703 11.77 -25.21 -8.09
N SER A 704 11.55 -26.09 -9.07
CA SER A 704 12.06 -25.91 -10.43
C SER A 704 10.93 -25.65 -11.42
N PHE A 705 11.13 -24.66 -12.28
CA PHE A 705 10.15 -24.22 -13.26
C PHE A 705 10.71 -24.33 -14.68
N ASN A 706 9.85 -24.73 -15.61
CA ASN A 706 10.02 -24.47 -17.04
C ASN A 706 9.15 -23.30 -17.44
N ILE A 707 9.71 -22.36 -18.20
CA ILE A 707 9.03 -21.11 -18.54
C ILE A 707 8.96 -20.95 -20.06
N SER A 708 7.76 -20.63 -20.52
CA SER A 708 7.49 -20.34 -21.93
C SER A 708 6.94 -18.93 -22.08
N TYR A 709 7.27 -18.27 -23.19
CA TYR A 709 6.93 -16.87 -23.46
C TYR A 709 6.13 -16.73 -24.75
N THR A 710 5.21 -15.78 -24.75
CA THR A 710 4.41 -15.39 -25.91
C THR A 710 4.29 -13.88 -25.98
N ILE A 711 4.39 -13.29 -27.17
CA ILE A 711 4.12 -11.86 -27.36
C ILE A 711 2.60 -11.69 -27.29
N ALA A 712 2.12 -11.09 -26.19
CA ALA A 712 0.70 -10.88 -25.94
C ALA A 712 0.18 -9.66 -26.69
N GLN A 713 0.98 -8.59 -26.76
CA GLN A 713 0.67 -7.39 -27.52
C GLN A 713 1.93 -6.82 -28.17
N ASN A 714 1.75 -6.20 -29.33
CA ASN A 714 2.81 -5.51 -30.07
C ASN A 714 2.20 -4.24 -30.68
N THR A 715 2.35 -3.13 -29.97
CA THR A 715 1.80 -1.83 -30.36
C THR A 715 2.92 -0.94 -30.90
N SER A 716 2.57 0.25 -31.36
CA SER A 716 3.57 1.27 -31.69
C SER A 716 4.35 1.78 -30.48
N ARG A 717 3.84 1.54 -29.26
CA ARG A 717 4.46 1.97 -28.00
C ARG A 717 5.48 0.95 -27.49
N GLY A 718 5.14 -0.32 -27.54
CA GLY A 718 6.03 -1.38 -27.08
C GLY A 718 5.42 -2.76 -27.20
N LYS A 719 6.14 -3.74 -26.66
CA LYS A 719 5.73 -5.15 -26.61
C LYS A 719 5.39 -5.54 -25.18
N ILE A 720 4.27 -6.26 -25.02
CA ILE A 720 3.93 -6.97 -23.78
C ILE A 720 4.19 -8.45 -24.01
N ILE A 721 4.92 -9.07 -23.07
CA ILE A 721 5.21 -10.50 -23.08
C ILE A 721 4.45 -11.18 -21.96
N SER A 722 3.62 -12.17 -22.30
CA SER A 722 3.06 -13.10 -21.32
C SER A 722 3.91 -14.35 -21.21
N ALA A 723 3.95 -14.92 -20.00
CA ALA A 723 4.66 -16.14 -19.71
C ALA A 723 3.76 -17.19 -19.05
N GLN A 724 4.12 -18.46 -19.21
CA GLN A 724 3.59 -19.57 -18.40
C GLN A 724 4.74 -20.28 -17.72
N ALA A 725 4.60 -20.51 -16.41
CA ALA A 725 5.54 -21.26 -15.59
C ALA A 725 4.91 -22.59 -15.17
N THR A 726 5.53 -23.70 -15.58
CA THR A 726 5.15 -25.04 -15.17
C THR A 726 6.15 -25.56 -14.13
N VAL A 727 5.65 -25.96 -12.96
CA VAL A 727 6.47 -26.56 -11.91
C VAL A 727 6.83 -27.98 -12.31
N VAL A 728 8.11 -28.21 -12.61
CA VAL A 728 8.62 -29.53 -13.01
C VAL A 728 9.17 -30.34 -11.84
N ASN A 729 9.58 -29.66 -10.77
CA ASN A 729 9.98 -30.29 -9.52
C ASN A 729 9.54 -29.41 -8.35
N ASP A 730 9.03 -30.06 -7.32
CA ASP A 730 8.77 -29.50 -5.99
C ASP A 730 9.16 -30.60 -5.01
N THR A 731 10.15 -30.35 -4.15
CA THR A 731 10.65 -31.34 -3.18
C THR A 731 9.54 -31.88 -2.28
N GLU A 732 8.47 -31.11 -2.06
CA GLU A 732 7.31 -31.54 -1.28
C GLU A 732 6.16 -32.09 -2.12
N GLY A 733 6.26 -31.99 -3.45
CA GLY A 733 5.32 -32.56 -4.40
C GLY A 733 3.95 -31.86 -4.49
N LEU A 734 3.71 -30.77 -3.76
CA LEU A 734 2.42 -30.09 -3.67
C LEU A 734 2.07 -29.30 -4.93
N LEU A 735 3.09 -28.74 -5.59
CA LEU A 735 2.96 -27.91 -6.78
C LEU A 735 3.40 -28.63 -8.07
N THR A 736 4.02 -29.81 -7.99
CA THR A 736 4.50 -30.57 -9.16
C THR A 736 3.41 -30.73 -10.22
N GLY A 737 3.70 -30.33 -11.46
CA GLY A 737 2.80 -30.40 -12.60
C GLY A 737 1.80 -29.23 -12.70
N ARG A 738 1.73 -28.34 -11.71
CA ARG A 738 0.90 -27.13 -11.80
C ARG A 738 1.51 -26.14 -12.78
N THR A 739 0.63 -25.41 -13.47
CA THR A 739 1.01 -24.34 -14.40
C THR A 739 0.36 -23.03 -13.96
N PHE A 740 1.15 -21.96 -13.96
CA PHE A 740 0.75 -20.62 -13.60
C PHE A 740 0.88 -19.71 -14.83
N ASN A 741 -0.07 -18.78 -14.98
CA ASN A 741 -0.02 -17.74 -16.01
C ASN A 741 0.51 -16.44 -15.38
N SER A 742 1.33 -15.71 -16.13
CA SER A 742 1.88 -14.45 -15.63
C SER A 742 0.81 -13.37 -15.56
N THR A 743 0.82 -12.62 -14.48
CA THR A 743 0.33 -11.23 -14.43
C THR A 743 1.38 -10.29 -15.01
N MET A 744 1.09 -9.00 -15.12
CA MET A 744 2.06 -7.98 -15.55
C MET A 744 2.47 -7.11 -14.37
N VAL A 745 3.75 -6.73 -14.33
CA VAL A 745 4.20 -5.63 -13.48
C VAL A 745 3.44 -4.38 -13.87
N ASN A 746 2.79 -3.74 -12.90
CA ASN A 746 2.07 -2.49 -13.10
C ASN A 746 2.60 -1.48 -12.08
N ALA A 747 3.69 -0.81 -12.46
CA ALA A 747 4.37 0.17 -11.65
C ALA A 747 4.83 1.33 -12.54
N ALA A 748 4.32 2.52 -12.25
CA ALA A 748 4.50 3.73 -13.02
C ALA A 748 5.98 3.99 -13.36
N GLY A 749 6.29 4.12 -14.65
CA GLY A 749 7.67 4.35 -15.14
C GLY A 749 8.54 3.09 -15.24
N LEU A 750 8.04 1.90 -14.92
CA LEU A 750 8.76 0.63 -15.03
C LEU A 750 8.27 -0.19 -16.24
N PRO A 751 9.12 -1.05 -16.83
CA PRO A 751 8.73 -1.90 -17.94
C PRO A 751 7.75 -2.98 -17.47
N SER A 752 6.68 -3.19 -18.26
CA SER A 752 5.68 -4.23 -18.04
C SER A 752 6.27 -5.61 -18.35
N LEU A 753 6.79 -6.27 -17.31
CA LEU A 753 7.36 -7.61 -17.37
C LEU A 753 6.38 -8.67 -16.85
N PRO A 754 6.46 -9.94 -17.30
CA PRO A 754 5.65 -11.02 -16.76
C PRO A 754 6.03 -11.31 -15.29
N ASN A 755 5.05 -11.35 -14.40
CA ASN A 755 5.20 -11.66 -12.98
C ASN A 755 4.27 -12.81 -12.55
N PHE A 756 4.78 -13.75 -11.76
CA PHE A 756 4.03 -14.85 -11.17
C PHE A 756 3.89 -14.67 -9.66
N ASN A 757 2.65 -14.83 -9.18
CA ASN A 757 2.33 -14.88 -7.76
C ASN A 757 1.93 -16.33 -7.44
N ILE A 758 2.87 -17.11 -6.90
CA ILE A 758 2.69 -18.54 -6.68
C ILE A 758 2.34 -18.76 -5.21
N PRO A 759 1.12 -19.23 -4.90
CA PRO A 759 0.72 -19.50 -3.52
C PRO A 759 1.55 -20.62 -2.92
N LEU A 760 2.14 -20.35 -1.76
CA LEU A 760 2.85 -21.33 -0.95
C LEU A 760 1.96 -21.74 0.22
N SER A 761 2.04 -23.00 0.64
CA SER A 761 1.32 -23.49 1.81
C SER A 761 2.13 -24.59 2.46
N LEU A 762 2.57 -24.35 3.68
CA LEU A 762 3.08 -25.38 4.56
C LEU A 762 2.65 -25.16 5.98
N THR A 763 2.10 -26.22 6.53
CA THR A 763 1.96 -26.45 7.96
C THR A 763 2.69 -27.76 8.23
N ASP A 764 3.33 -27.91 9.38
CA ASP A 764 3.87 -29.19 9.84
C ASP A 764 3.04 -29.70 11.03
N SER A 765 3.56 -30.66 11.81
CA SER A 765 2.86 -31.17 13.01
C SER A 765 2.99 -30.26 14.24
N PHE A 766 3.81 -29.20 14.14
CA PHE A 766 4.12 -28.26 15.21
C PHE A 766 3.57 -26.85 14.96
N GLY A 767 3.20 -26.50 13.72
CA GLY A 767 2.55 -25.23 13.41
C GLY A 767 2.52 -24.89 11.92
N GLU A 768 2.38 -23.60 11.59
CA GLU A 768 2.66 -23.12 10.25
C GLU A 768 4.18 -22.97 10.07
N GLN A 769 4.68 -22.99 8.83
CA GLN A 769 6.08 -22.71 8.56
C GLN A 769 6.26 -21.25 8.12
N ARG A 770 7.23 -20.56 8.72
CA ARG A 770 7.65 -19.20 8.36
C ARG A 770 8.58 -19.26 7.15
N LEU A 771 8.26 -18.53 6.08
CA LEU A 771 9.16 -18.39 4.95
C LEU A 771 10.15 -17.25 5.25
N GLN A 772 11.43 -17.59 5.39
CA GLN A 772 12.50 -16.67 5.80
C GLN A 772 13.30 -16.14 4.60
N GLY A 773 13.46 -16.95 3.56
CA GLY A 773 14.33 -16.60 2.45
C GLY A 773 14.05 -17.35 1.17
N VAL A 774 14.58 -16.82 0.06
CA VAL A 774 14.55 -17.46 -1.26
C VAL A 774 15.93 -17.32 -1.91
N GLN A 775 16.51 -18.45 -2.32
CA GLN A 775 17.77 -18.51 -3.06
C GLN A 775 17.53 -18.96 -4.49
N LEU A 776 18.29 -18.42 -5.45
CA LEU A 776 18.43 -18.94 -6.79
C LEU A 776 19.53 -20.00 -6.81
N LEU A 777 19.17 -21.26 -7.12
CA LEU A 777 20.14 -22.35 -7.28
C LEU A 777 20.68 -22.44 -8.71
N GLY A 778 19.94 -21.90 -9.68
CA GLY A 778 20.36 -21.86 -11.08
C GLY A 778 19.21 -21.67 -12.05
N GLY A 779 19.55 -21.68 -13.34
CA GLY A 779 18.59 -21.47 -14.41
C GLY A 779 19.26 -21.30 -15.76
N THR A 780 18.49 -21.27 -16.84
CA THR A 780 19.01 -21.01 -18.18
C THR A 780 18.39 -19.74 -18.73
N THR A 781 19.23 -18.82 -19.21
CA THR A 781 18.79 -17.54 -19.76
C THR A 781 19.19 -17.37 -21.21
N ALA A 782 18.31 -16.72 -21.97
CA ALA A 782 18.61 -16.18 -23.29
C ALA A 782 18.41 -14.66 -23.28
N THR A 783 19.15 -13.95 -24.14
CA THR A 783 19.05 -12.49 -24.25
C THR A 783 18.61 -12.11 -25.67
N THR A 784 17.57 -11.31 -25.75
CA THR A 784 17.04 -10.74 -27.00
C THR A 784 17.45 -9.27 -27.09
N ALA A 785 18.26 -8.92 -28.08
CA ALA A 785 18.61 -7.53 -28.35
C ALA A 785 17.44 -6.77 -29.01
N THR A 786 17.47 -5.43 -28.93
CA THR A 786 16.48 -4.52 -29.57
C THR A 786 15.03 -4.77 -29.13
N PHE A 787 14.84 -5.24 -27.89
CA PHE A 787 13.53 -5.35 -27.29
C PHE A 787 13.05 -3.99 -26.80
N ASN A 788 11.79 -3.65 -27.07
CA ASN A 788 11.17 -2.44 -26.55
C ASN A 788 9.94 -2.85 -25.71
N PRO A 789 10.05 -2.91 -24.38
CA PRO A 789 8.90 -3.19 -23.52
C PRO A 789 7.91 -2.04 -23.60
N LEU A 790 6.65 -2.32 -23.32
CA LEU A 790 5.74 -1.26 -22.87
C LEU A 790 6.21 -0.76 -21.49
N VAL A 791 6.28 0.55 -21.29
CA VAL A 791 6.52 1.16 -19.98
C VAL A 791 5.19 1.65 -19.39
N THR A 792 4.88 1.20 -18.18
CA THR A 792 3.62 1.51 -17.49
C THR A 792 3.46 3.02 -17.28
N ARG A 793 2.25 3.53 -17.52
CA ARG A 793 1.88 4.94 -17.34
C ARG A 793 0.74 5.04 -16.34
N LEU A 794 0.95 5.85 -15.30
CA LEU A 794 -0.13 6.23 -14.42
C LEU A 794 -1.06 7.21 -15.14
N ILE A 795 -2.36 6.89 -15.18
CA ILE A 795 -3.39 7.73 -15.80
C ILE A 795 -4.49 8.00 -14.79
N THR A 796 -5.02 9.22 -14.86
CA THR A 796 -6.23 9.66 -14.16
C THR A 796 -7.07 10.52 -15.12
N ASP A 797 -8.25 10.96 -14.69
CA ASP A 797 -9.13 11.80 -15.51
C ASP A 797 -8.56 13.20 -15.79
N GLU A 798 -7.67 13.69 -14.93
CA GLU A 798 -7.01 14.98 -15.09
C GLU A 798 -5.74 14.94 -15.96
N ILE A 799 -5.08 13.78 -16.06
CA ILE A 799 -3.73 13.66 -16.62
C ILE A 799 -3.64 12.46 -17.57
N TYR A 800 -3.46 12.79 -18.85
CA TYR A 800 -3.08 11.84 -19.89
C TYR A 800 -1.65 12.11 -20.37
N LEU A 801 -0.73 11.19 -20.07
CA LEU A 801 0.65 11.29 -20.55
C LEU A 801 0.70 10.99 -22.05
N THR A 802 1.04 12.00 -22.86
CA THR A 802 1.16 11.86 -24.32
C THR A 802 2.35 10.99 -24.76
N HIS A 803 3.33 10.79 -23.89
CA HIS A 803 4.55 10.01 -24.13
C HIS A 803 4.85 9.06 -22.96
N GLU A 804 5.61 7.99 -23.21
CA GLU A 804 6.09 7.11 -22.15
C GLU A 804 7.07 7.89 -21.26
N PRO A 805 7.05 7.69 -19.93
CA PRO A 805 8.14 8.13 -19.06
C PRO A 805 9.49 7.59 -19.58
N SER A 806 10.57 8.34 -19.37
CA SER A 806 11.91 7.79 -19.65
C SER A 806 12.20 6.62 -18.71
N PHE A 807 12.81 5.57 -19.26
CA PHE A 807 13.33 4.45 -18.48
C PHE A 807 14.86 4.45 -18.60
N ASP A 808 15.54 5.00 -17.59
CA ASP A 808 16.96 5.37 -17.65
C ASP A 808 17.91 4.29 -17.07
N PHE A 809 17.54 3.00 -17.14
CA PHE A 809 18.41 1.89 -16.73
C PHE A 809 19.31 1.41 -17.89
N ALA A 810 20.14 2.31 -18.41
CA ALA A 810 21.00 2.01 -19.56
C ALA A 810 22.17 1.05 -19.23
N ASP A 811 22.57 0.99 -17.96
CA ASP A 811 23.75 0.29 -17.48
C ASP A 811 23.44 -0.96 -16.66
N ARG A 812 22.18 -1.19 -16.28
CA ARG A 812 21.79 -2.25 -15.33
C ARG A 812 20.48 -2.95 -15.68
N TRP A 813 20.27 -4.12 -15.09
CA TRP A 813 19.12 -4.98 -15.33
C TRP A 813 17.99 -4.73 -14.33
N TYR A 814 16.74 -4.69 -14.80
CA TYR A 814 15.54 -4.56 -13.98
C TYR A 814 14.53 -5.72 -14.23
N PRO A 815 13.91 -6.30 -13.18
CA PRO A 815 14.38 -6.21 -11.80
C PRO A 815 15.78 -6.80 -11.74
N ASP A 816 16.61 -6.26 -10.85
CA ASP A 816 17.94 -6.79 -10.57
C ASP A 816 17.85 -8.17 -9.92
N GLN A 817 16.90 -8.35 -8.98
CA GLN A 817 16.51 -9.63 -8.40
C GLN A 817 15.15 -10.11 -8.95
N PRO A 818 15.12 -11.14 -9.81
CA PRO A 818 13.87 -11.60 -10.46
C PRO A 818 12.97 -12.46 -9.58
N PHE A 819 13.28 -12.64 -8.28
CA PHE A 819 12.53 -13.48 -7.36
C PHE A 819 12.48 -12.84 -5.96
N SER A 820 11.39 -13.02 -5.25
CA SER A 820 11.24 -12.63 -3.85
C SER A 820 10.07 -13.39 -3.25
N TYR A 821 9.66 -13.04 -2.05
CA TYR A 821 8.50 -13.63 -1.41
C TYR A 821 7.65 -12.57 -0.69
N SER A 822 6.42 -12.91 -0.41
CA SER A 822 5.51 -12.12 0.42
C SER A 822 4.91 -13.03 1.48
N VAL A 823 5.05 -12.64 2.75
CA VAL A 823 4.36 -13.18 3.91
C VAL A 823 3.46 -12.08 4.46
N PHE A 824 2.16 -12.37 4.46
CA PHE A 824 1.16 -11.55 5.14
C PHE A 824 0.57 -12.34 6.29
N GLU A 825 0.84 -11.91 7.52
CA GLU A 825 0.18 -12.43 8.71
C GLU A 825 -1.15 -11.73 8.94
N SER A 826 -2.18 -12.52 9.24
CA SER A 826 -3.42 -11.99 9.81
C SER A 826 -3.75 -12.75 11.08
N ASP A 827 -4.16 -12.02 12.13
CA ASP A 827 -4.65 -12.64 13.35
C ASP A 827 -5.76 -13.62 13.04
N ASN A 828 -5.60 -14.84 13.55
CA ASN A 828 -6.67 -15.80 13.51
C ASN A 828 -7.75 -15.37 14.50
N LEU A 829 -8.88 -14.98 13.94
CA LEU A 829 -10.07 -14.65 14.70
C LEU A 829 -10.98 -15.88 14.89
N ASP A 830 -10.47 -17.11 14.66
CA ASP A 830 -11.21 -18.38 14.81
C ASP A 830 -11.74 -18.60 16.23
N ASP A 831 -12.98 -19.10 16.32
CA ASP A 831 -13.77 -19.25 17.55
C ASP A 831 -13.23 -20.31 18.55
N ASN A 832 -12.15 -21.05 18.26
CA ASN A 832 -11.68 -22.15 19.12
C ASN A 832 -10.15 -22.42 19.15
N GLY A 833 -9.32 -21.56 18.57
CA GLY A 833 -7.86 -21.65 18.72
C GLY A 833 -7.39 -20.82 19.92
N PRO A 834 -6.31 -21.21 20.64
CA PRO A 834 -5.60 -20.22 21.45
C PRO A 834 -5.21 -19.04 20.53
N PHE A 835 -5.21 -17.83 21.06
CA PHE A 835 -4.97 -16.53 20.41
C PHE A 835 -3.62 -16.38 19.64
N ASN A 836 -2.94 -17.48 19.30
CA ASN A 836 -1.53 -17.53 18.92
C ASN A 836 -1.26 -18.43 17.69
N GLN A 837 -2.22 -18.58 16.76
CA GLN A 837 -1.89 -19.14 15.44
C GLN A 837 -2.17 -18.06 14.41
N ASP A 838 -1.20 -17.17 14.16
CA ASP A 838 -1.26 -16.23 13.04
C ASP A 838 -1.51 -17.03 11.75
N ARG A 839 -2.53 -16.66 10.95
CA ARG A 839 -2.68 -17.24 9.61
C ARG A 839 -1.67 -16.54 8.72
N ARG A 840 -0.71 -17.29 8.17
CA ARG A 840 0.30 -16.78 7.27
C ARG A 840 -0.07 -17.06 5.83
N PHE A 841 -0.13 -16.01 5.04
CA PHE A 841 -0.26 -16.10 3.60
C PHE A 841 1.10 -15.88 2.97
N SER A 842 1.72 -16.97 2.53
CA SER A 842 3.01 -16.92 1.84
C SER A 842 2.83 -17.06 0.33
N GLN A 843 3.52 -16.22 -0.44
CA GLN A 843 3.59 -16.28 -1.89
C GLN A 843 5.04 -16.17 -2.35
N LEU A 844 5.40 -16.98 -3.35
CA LEU A 844 6.61 -16.77 -4.15
C LEU A 844 6.28 -15.77 -5.25
N LEU A 845 7.07 -14.70 -5.33
CA LEU A 845 7.00 -13.69 -6.36
C LEU A 845 8.13 -13.95 -7.36
N LEU A 846 7.79 -14.15 -8.64
CA LEU A 846 8.77 -14.52 -9.67
C LEU A 846 8.54 -13.71 -10.96
N THR A 847 9.50 -12.87 -11.31
CA THR A 847 9.59 -12.15 -12.58
C THR A 847 10.72 -12.75 -13.41
N PRO A 848 10.50 -13.79 -14.22
CA PRO A 848 11.57 -14.55 -14.87
C PRO A 848 12.17 -13.85 -16.10
N THR A 849 12.11 -12.52 -16.12
CA THR A 849 12.67 -11.69 -17.18
C THR A 849 13.35 -10.49 -16.56
N GLN A 850 14.42 -10.03 -17.19
CA GLN A 850 15.09 -8.80 -16.80
C GLN A 850 15.28 -7.94 -18.04
N PHE A 851 15.13 -6.63 -17.92
CA PHE A 851 15.28 -5.67 -19.00
C PHE A 851 16.39 -4.66 -18.68
N LYS A 852 17.25 -4.38 -19.67
CA LYS A 852 18.29 -3.35 -19.61
C LYS A 852 18.08 -2.38 -20.77
N GLY A 853 17.94 -1.09 -20.47
CA GLY A 853 17.70 -0.04 -21.46
C GLY A 853 18.93 0.26 -22.33
N THR A 854 18.71 0.83 -23.52
CA THR A 854 19.72 1.35 -24.45
C THR A 854 19.12 2.51 -25.26
N ALA A 855 19.94 3.24 -26.02
CA ALA A 855 19.46 4.35 -26.86
C ALA A 855 18.44 3.95 -27.97
N ASN A 856 18.29 2.67 -28.30
CA ASN A 856 17.43 2.18 -29.39
C ASN A 856 16.49 1.04 -28.93
N GLY A 857 15.96 1.11 -27.71
CA GLY A 857 15.22 0.03 -27.04
C GLY A 857 16.07 -0.58 -25.94
N GLY A 858 16.18 -1.91 -25.85
CA GLY A 858 17.04 -2.54 -24.86
C GLY A 858 17.26 -4.03 -25.06
N GLU A 859 17.87 -4.64 -24.07
CA GLU A 859 18.10 -6.07 -23.99
C GLU A 859 17.11 -6.70 -23.02
N LEU A 860 16.44 -7.77 -23.46
CA LEU A 860 15.58 -8.56 -22.60
C LEU A 860 16.23 -9.92 -22.33
N ARG A 861 16.53 -10.20 -21.07
CA ARG A 861 16.95 -11.51 -20.57
C ARG A 861 15.71 -12.29 -20.14
N GLN A 862 15.61 -13.54 -20.57
CA GLN A 862 14.48 -14.42 -20.29
C GLN A 862 14.98 -15.75 -19.74
N PHE A 863 14.44 -16.19 -18.61
CA PHE A 863 14.73 -17.52 -18.05
C PHE A 863 13.86 -18.56 -18.75
N SER A 864 14.44 -19.57 -19.39
CA SER A 864 13.71 -20.74 -19.90
C SER A 864 13.49 -21.81 -18.82
N SER A 865 14.39 -21.84 -17.85
CA SER A 865 14.27 -22.61 -16.61
C SER A 865 14.84 -21.83 -15.44
N ILE A 866 14.27 -22.02 -14.26
CA ILE A 866 14.75 -21.44 -13.00
C ILE A 866 14.50 -22.44 -11.87
N THR A 867 15.47 -22.57 -10.96
CA THR A 867 15.34 -23.36 -9.74
C THR A 867 15.58 -22.45 -8.55
N LEU A 868 14.59 -22.39 -7.66
CA LEU A 868 14.64 -21.61 -6.44
C LEU A 868 14.60 -22.54 -5.23
N ARG A 869 15.31 -22.19 -4.16
CA ARG A 869 15.23 -22.81 -2.85
C ARG A 869 14.52 -21.87 -1.89
N LEU A 870 13.43 -22.33 -1.32
CA LEU A 870 12.69 -21.63 -0.27
C LEU A 870 13.21 -22.11 1.09
N LYS A 871 13.45 -21.17 2.00
CA LYS A 871 13.93 -21.42 3.37
C LYS A 871 12.79 -21.24 4.36
N TYR A 872 12.44 -22.29 5.07
CA TYR A 872 11.33 -22.29 6.02
C TYR A 872 11.81 -22.50 7.45
N LEU A 873 11.32 -21.73 8.42
CA LEU A 873 11.51 -21.99 9.84
C LEU A 873 10.21 -22.53 10.45
N SER A 874 10.30 -23.55 11.31
CA SER A 874 9.12 -24.11 11.98
C SER A 874 8.68 -23.19 13.12
N ASP A 875 7.37 -22.98 13.33
CA ASP A 875 6.87 -22.23 14.50
C ASP A 875 7.25 -22.87 15.86
N GLY A 876 7.73 -24.12 15.86
CA GLY A 876 8.25 -24.77 17.05
C GLY A 876 9.73 -24.51 17.34
N ALA A 877 10.45 -23.82 16.45
CA ALA A 877 11.88 -23.53 16.60
C ALA A 877 12.16 -22.63 17.82
N ASP A 878 13.43 -22.54 18.21
CA ASP A 878 13.87 -21.65 19.29
C ASP A 878 13.42 -20.19 19.08
N ASP A 879 13.04 -19.52 20.18
CA ASP A 879 12.54 -18.14 20.14
C ASP A 879 13.61 -17.17 19.59
N ASP A 880 14.90 -17.46 19.80
CA ASP A 880 16.00 -16.64 19.31
C ASP A 880 16.03 -16.65 17.76
N LEU A 881 15.95 -17.83 17.13
CA LEU A 881 15.80 -17.98 15.66
C LEU A 881 14.50 -17.39 15.10
N LEU A 882 13.41 -17.42 15.89
CA LEU A 882 12.13 -16.85 15.46
C LEU A 882 12.12 -15.31 15.54
N ASN A 883 12.99 -14.74 16.38
CA ASN A 883 13.19 -13.30 16.51
C ASN A 883 14.24 -12.77 15.54
N ASP A 884 15.17 -13.62 15.09
CA ASP A 884 16.06 -13.29 13.99
C ASP A 884 15.27 -13.18 12.67
N SER A 885 15.28 -11.97 12.13
CA SER A 885 14.61 -11.58 10.90
C SER A 885 15.51 -10.73 10.01
N PHE A 886 16.80 -10.65 10.32
CA PHE A 886 17.75 -9.80 9.62
C PHE A 886 18.49 -10.62 8.56
N GLU A 887 18.40 -10.19 7.31
CA GLU A 887 19.17 -10.85 6.24
C GLU A 887 20.67 -10.49 6.32
N PRO A 888 21.59 -11.45 6.07
CA PRO A 888 23.02 -11.17 5.98
C PRO A 888 23.36 -10.22 4.83
N ILE A 889 24.29 -9.28 5.05
CA ILE A 889 24.60 -8.24 4.07
C ILE A 889 25.99 -8.46 3.46
N VAL A 890 26.09 -8.58 2.14
CA VAL A 890 27.36 -8.75 1.40
C VAL A 890 27.94 -7.39 1.01
N ARG A 891 29.27 -7.22 1.15
CA ARG A 891 30.01 -5.96 0.94
C ARG A 891 31.41 -6.20 0.41
N ASP A 892 32.09 -5.11 0.02
CA ASP A 892 33.50 -5.10 -0.38
C ASP A 892 33.86 -6.19 -1.40
N THR A 893 32.94 -6.46 -2.33
CA THR A 893 33.15 -7.50 -3.32
C THR A 893 34.26 -7.06 -4.27
N GLN A 894 35.34 -7.82 -4.27
CA GLN A 894 36.49 -7.59 -5.13
C GLN A 894 36.90 -8.85 -5.87
N ARG A 895 37.44 -8.63 -7.07
CA ARG A 895 38.17 -9.67 -7.80
C ARG A 895 39.64 -9.58 -7.43
N THR A 896 40.12 -10.56 -6.69
CA THR A 896 41.52 -10.57 -6.22
C THR A 896 42.48 -11.00 -7.34
N SER A 897 43.76 -10.63 -7.20
CA SER A 897 44.82 -10.93 -8.18
C SER A 897 45.06 -12.42 -8.42
N ASP A 898 44.62 -13.28 -7.50
CA ASP A 898 44.61 -14.75 -7.63
C ASP A 898 43.40 -15.28 -8.44
N GLY A 899 42.56 -14.39 -8.99
CA GLY A 899 41.41 -14.72 -9.82
C GLY A 899 40.15 -15.14 -9.06
N LYS A 900 40.13 -14.99 -7.73
CA LYS A 900 38.96 -15.27 -6.89
C LYS A 900 38.07 -14.04 -6.75
N ILE A 901 36.81 -14.30 -6.44
CA ILE A 901 35.89 -13.30 -5.88
C ILE A 901 35.97 -13.41 -4.36
N ARG A 902 36.13 -12.26 -3.70
CA ARG A 902 36.07 -12.14 -2.24
C ARG A 902 35.11 -11.03 -1.87
N ALA A 903 34.37 -11.22 -0.79
CA ALA A 903 33.49 -10.21 -0.23
C ALA A 903 33.51 -10.31 1.30
N MET A 904 33.14 -9.23 1.96
CA MET A 904 32.81 -9.22 3.38
C MET A 904 31.31 -9.46 3.54
N VAL A 905 30.92 -10.05 4.66
CA VAL A 905 29.52 -10.22 5.06
C VAL A 905 29.37 -9.71 6.47
N ILE A 906 28.30 -8.96 6.70
CA ILE A 906 27.85 -8.56 8.02
C ILE A 906 26.57 -9.33 8.31
N GLU A 907 26.60 -10.12 9.36
CA GLU A 907 25.47 -10.85 9.93
C GLU A 907 25.20 -10.15 11.27
N ARG A 908 23.93 -9.82 11.56
CA ARG A 908 23.58 -9.04 12.75
C ARG A 908 22.49 -9.76 13.49
N ASP A 909 22.81 -10.10 14.72
CA ASP A 909 21.94 -10.88 15.58
C ASP A 909 21.54 -10.10 16.85
N ASP A 910 20.30 -10.30 17.30
CA ASP A 910 19.77 -9.79 18.57
C ASP A 910 20.05 -10.79 19.74
N ASP A 911 20.47 -12.03 19.46
CA ASP A 911 20.70 -13.10 20.45
C ASP A 911 22.16 -13.17 20.97
N GLY A 912 23.14 -12.81 20.13
CA GLY A 912 24.53 -12.72 20.53
C GLY A 912 25.56 -13.08 19.45
N PRO A 913 26.81 -13.32 19.84
CA PRO A 913 27.89 -13.52 18.89
C PRO A 913 27.99 -14.97 18.35
N GLY A 914 27.59 -15.25 17.10
CA GLY A 914 28.27 -16.29 16.28
C GLY A 914 27.50 -17.26 15.37
N ASP A 915 26.57 -16.82 14.52
CA ASP A 915 25.87 -17.72 13.59
C ASP A 915 26.74 -18.16 12.40
N GLU A 916 26.77 -19.47 12.10
CA GLU A 916 27.43 -19.99 10.91
C GLU A 916 26.68 -19.56 9.65
N ILE A 917 27.34 -18.79 8.78
CA ILE A 917 26.76 -18.40 7.50
C ILE A 917 27.08 -19.41 6.39
N GLU A 918 26.15 -19.58 5.46
CA GLU A 918 26.36 -20.26 4.18
C GLU A 918 26.33 -19.25 3.03
N ALA A 919 27.32 -19.31 2.13
CA ALA A 919 27.44 -18.34 1.03
C ALA A 919 27.56 -19.04 -0.32
N GLU A 920 26.79 -18.56 -1.31
CA GLU A 920 26.79 -19.04 -2.69
C GLU A 920 27.01 -17.91 -3.69
N MET A 921 27.85 -18.15 -4.68
CA MET A 921 28.05 -17.27 -5.84
C MET A 921 27.38 -17.88 -7.07
N LEU A 922 26.42 -17.16 -7.64
CA LEU A 922 25.71 -17.55 -8.85
C LEU A 922 26.38 -16.88 -10.05
N VAL A 923 27.03 -17.67 -10.91
CA VAL A 923 27.76 -17.15 -12.08
C VAL A 923 27.09 -17.58 -13.37
N LYS A 924 26.85 -16.63 -14.27
CA LYS A 924 26.39 -16.95 -15.63
C LYS A 924 27.55 -17.48 -16.48
N THR A 925 27.33 -18.61 -17.12
CA THR A 925 28.27 -19.23 -18.04
C THR A 925 28.10 -18.71 -19.47
N SER A 926 29.09 -18.95 -20.33
CA SER A 926 29.05 -18.57 -21.75
C SER A 926 27.91 -19.22 -22.55
N THR A 927 27.28 -20.28 -22.03
CA THR A 927 26.12 -20.95 -22.65
C THR A 927 24.78 -20.39 -22.15
N GLY A 928 24.80 -19.39 -21.27
CA GLY A 928 23.60 -18.78 -20.68
C GLY A 928 23.05 -19.48 -19.43
N VAL A 929 23.72 -20.54 -18.96
CA VAL A 929 23.36 -21.26 -17.73
C VAL A 929 23.92 -20.52 -16.52
N TRP A 930 23.09 -20.30 -15.51
CA TRP A 930 23.47 -19.84 -14.18
C TRP A 930 23.88 -21.03 -13.32
N GLN A 931 25.10 -21.00 -12.81
CA GLN A 931 25.68 -22.06 -11.99
C GLN A 931 25.93 -21.51 -10.58
N SER A 932 25.43 -22.20 -9.56
CA SER A 932 25.78 -21.91 -8.17
C SER A 932 27.15 -22.51 -7.81
N ILE A 933 27.92 -21.76 -7.01
CA ILE A 933 29.24 -22.10 -6.52
C ILE A 933 29.30 -21.74 -5.04
N SER A 934 29.41 -22.74 -4.18
CA SER A 934 29.61 -22.52 -2.74
C SER A 934 30.90 -21.74 -2.49
N MET A 935 30.82 -20.74 -1.62
CA MET A 935 31.94 -19.91 -1.20
C MET A 935 32.47 -20.38 0.14
N ASN A 936 33.77 -20.29 0.35
CA ASN A 936 34.35 -20.56 1.67
C ASN A 936 34.11 -19.34 2.56
N THR A 937 33.57 -19.56 3.75
CA THR A 937 33.28 -18.56 4.77
C THR A 937 34.38 -18.57 5.84
N PHE A 938 34.80 -17.39 6.29
CA PHE A 938 35.82 -17.22 7.32
C PHE A 938 35.43 -16.07 8.25
N GLN A 939 35.21 -16.31 9.52
CA GLN A 939 34.90 -15.24 10.48
C GLN A 939 36.11 -14.29 10.65
N VAL A 940 35.89 -12.98 10.68
CA VAL A 940 36.94 -11.95 10.74
C VAL A 940 36.66 -10.92 11.84
N GLY A 941 37.49 -10.91 12.88
CA GLY A 941 37.44 -9.89 13.92
C GLY A 941 36.33 -10.14 14.93
N THR A 942 35.24 -9.37 14.85
CA THR A 942 34.03 -9.57 15.65
C THR A 942 33.27 -10.80 15.16
N THR A 943 32.29 -11.25 15.95
CA THR A 943 31.50 -12.46 15.65
C THR A 943 30.49 -12.28 14.53
N GLU A 944 30.05 -11.04 14.29
CA GLU A 944 29.09 -10.61 13.26
C GLU A 944 29.71 -10.37 11.87
N ARG A 945 31.00 -10.66 11.69
CA ARG A 945 31.73 -10.34 10.45
C ARG A 945 32.37 -11.57 9.85
N TRP A 946 32.12 -11.75 8.56
CA TRP A 946 32.62 -12.88 7.79
C TRP A 946 33.27 -12.41 6.50
N GLN A 947 34.23 -13.17 6.02
CA GLN A 947 34.82 -13.02 4.69
C GLN A 947 34.47 -14.26 3.89
N ILE A 948 33.91 -14.06 2.70
CA ILE A 948 33.54 -15.13 1.78
C ILE A 948 34.45 -15.13 0.56
N SER A 949 34.80 -16.31 0.04
CA SER A 949 35.63 -16.41 -1.16
C SER A 949 35.43 -17.64 -2.01
N ALA A 950 35.40 -17.46 -3.33
CA ALA A 950 35.31 -18.54 -4.31
C ALA A 950 36.12 -18.25 -5.59
N SER A 951 36.54 -19.31 -6.28
CA SER A 951 37.16 -19.20 -7.60
C SER A 951 36.09 -19.12 -8.69
N LEU A 952 36.31 -18.28 -9.71
CA LEU A 952 35.45 -18.24 -10.88
C LEU A 952 35.59 -19.53 -11.71
N PRO A 953 34.49 -20.05 -12.28
CA PRO A 953 34.56 -21.20 -13.17
C PRO A 953 35.18 -20.78 -14.51
N THR A 954 35.88 -21.70 -15.18
CA THR A 954 36.46 -21.44 -16.51
C THR A 954 35.42 -21.17 -17.59
N THR A 955 34.16 -21.51 -17.32
CA THR A 955 33.01 -21.32 -18.20
C THR A 955 32.28 -19.98 -17.96
N ALA A 956 32.76 -19.14 -17.04
CA ALA A 956 32.16 -17.84 -16.76
C ALA A 956 32.04 -16.98 -18.03
N ALA A 957 30.89 -16.32 -18.20
CA ALA A 957 30.64 -15.42 -19.32
C ALA A 957 31.54 -14.17 -19.26
N GLN A 958 31.69 -13.50 -20.40
CA GLN A 958 32.33 -12.19 -20.53
C GLN A 958 31.39 -11.23 -21.27
N PRO A 959 31.04 -10.05 -20.69
CA PRO A 959 31.44 -9.59 -19.36
C PRO A 959 30.90 -10.50 -18.23
N LEU A 960 31.58 -10.48 -17.09
CA LEU A 960 31.24 -11.31 -15.93
C LEU A 960 29.84 -10.93 -15.44
N GLN A 961 28.99 -11.93 -15.17
CA GLN A 961 27.67 -11.70 -14.58
C GLN A 961 27.50 -12.62 -13.40
N LEU A 962 27.36 -12.05 -12.20
CA LEU A 962 27.20 -12.83 -10.96
C LEU A 962 26.25 -12.19 -9.96
N MET A 963 25.72 -13.01 -9.06
CA MET A 963 25.05 -12.62 -7.82
C MET A 963 25.72 -13.35 -6.65
N ILE A 964 25.69 -12.78 -5.46
CA ILE A 964 26.10 -13.48 -4.23
C ILE A 964 24.88 -13.59 -3.32
N GLN A 965 24.67 -14.77 -2.75
CA GLN A 965 23.59 -15.05 -1.80
C GLN A 965 24.21 -15.57 -0.52
N VAL A 966 23.77 -15.07 0.63
CA VAL A 966 24.25 -15.50 1.93
C VAL A 966 23.06 -15.78 2.84
N GLU A 967 23.18 -16.86 3.59
CA GLU A 967 22.17 -17.37 4.52
C GLU A 967 22.75 -17.44 5.93
N ASP A 968 21.92 -17.12 6.93
CA ASP A 968 22.19 -17.31 8.36
C ASP A 968 21.52 -18.59 8.90
N GLU A 969 21.60 -18.83 10.22
CA GLU A 969 21.06 -20.03 10.84
C GLU A 969 19.52 -20.05 10.89
N ALA A 970 18.87 -18.87 11.00
CA ALA A 970 17.42 -18.73 10.94
C ALA A 970 16.85 -18.97 9.53
N GLY A 971 17.69 -18.93 8.50
CA GLY A 971 17.33 -19.11 7.10
C GLY A 971 16.92 -17.84 6.39
N ASN A 972 17.24 -16.66 6.94
CA ASN A 972 17.13 -15.41 6.20
C ASN A 972 18.20 -15.41 5.11
N VAL A 973 17.87 -14.81 3.96
CA VAL A 973 18.74 -14.87 2.78
C VAL A 973 18.94 -13.46 2.24
N GLY A 974 20.15 -12.96 2.38
CA GLY A 974 20.59 -11.73 1.72
C GLY A 974 21.11 -12.01 0.32
N VAL A 975 20.77 -11.13 -0.63
CA VAL A 975 21.16 -11.27 -2.04
C VAL A 975 21.81 -9.98 -2.53
N GLU A 976 23.06 -10.07 -2.98
CA GLU A 976 23.80 -8.97 -3.58
C GLU A 976 23.80 -9.09 -5.11
N THR A 977 23.13 -8.11 -5.74
CA THR A 977 22.91 -8.03 -7.20
C THR A 977 23.77 -6.98 -7.89
N TYR A 978 24.53 -6.17 -7.14
CA TYR A 978 25.31 -5.03 -7.63
C TYR A 978 24.44 -4.01 -8.37
N GLY A 979 23.24 -3.76 -7.85
CA GLY A 979 22.23 -2.91 -8.48
C GLY A 979 21.86 -3.35 -9.90
N GLY A 980 22.02 -4.65 -10.20
CA GLY A 980 21.79 -5.22 -11.52
C GLY A 980 22.86 -4.86 -12.56
N ARG A 981 24.00 -4.24 -12.19
CA ARG A 981 25.11 -4.00 -13.12
C ARG A 981 25.83 -5.30 -13.46
N PHE A 982 25.89 -6.24 -12.52
CA PHE A 982 26.53 -7.57 -12.62
C PHE A 982 28.02 -7.60 -13.04
N ASP A 983 28.55 -6.50 -13.56
CA ASP A 983 29.92 -6.31 -14.03
C ASP A 983 30.79 -5.78 -12.87
N ILE A 984 31.82 -6.55 -12.47
CA ILE A 984 32.82 -6.12 -11.47
C ILE A 984 34.12 -5.78 -12.23
N ASP A 985 34.37 -4.48 -12.42
CA ASP A 985 35.60 -3.96 -13.06
C ASP A 985 36.64 -3.45 -12.05
N TYR A 986 36.54 -3.81 -10.75
CA TYR A 986 37.50 -3.35 -9.74
C TYR A 986 38.78 -4.19 -9.70
N GLU A 987 39.84 -3.71 -10.35
CA GLU A 987 41.22 -3.89 -9.87
C GLU A 987 41.54 -2.79 -8.84
N MET A 988 41.20 -3.00 -7.56
CA MET A 988 41.73 -2.12 -6.50
C MET A 988 43.16 -2.55 -6.11
N TYR A 989 44.11 -1.66 -6.37
CA TYR A 989 45.47 -1.71 -5.82
C TYR A 989 45.43 -1.34 -4.33
N LEU A 990 45.87 -2.24 -3.45
CA LEU A 990 46.21 -1.87 -2.06
C LEU A 990 47.38 -0.87 -2.07
N PRO A 991 47.31 0.26 -1.33
CA PRO A 991 48.51 1.02 -1.04
C PRO A 991 49.42 0.13 -0.19
N ASN A 992 50.62 -0.11 -0.69
CA ASN A 992 51.70 -0.72 0.06
C ASN A 992 52.00 0.18 1.27
N VAL A 993 51.39 -0.08 2.43
CA VAL A 993 51.85 0.47 3.70
C VAL A 993 53.14 -0.28 4.03
N ASN A 994 54.26 0.26 3.54
CA ASN A 994 55.57 -0.03 4.08
C ASN A 994 55.57 0.42 5.54
N VAL A 995 55.34 -0.52 6.45
CA VAL A 995 55.57 -0.32 7.88
C VAL A 995 57.07 -0.14 8.08
N ASN A 996 57.48 1.13 8.11
CA ASN A 996 58.70 1.59 8.74
C ASN A 996 58.42 2.94 9.40
N ARG A 997 57.73 2.91 10.54
CA ARG A 997 58.12 3.58 11.79
C ARG A 997 57.24 3.18 12.95
#